data_AF-A0AAD4GGC7-F1
#
_entry.id   AF-A0AAD4GGC7-F1
#
_cell.length_a   1.000
_cell.length_b   1.000
_cell.length_c   1.000
_cell.angle_alpha   90.00
_cell.angle_beta   90.00
_cell.angle_gamma   90.00
#
_symmetry.space_group_name_H-M   'P 1'
#
loop_
_entity.id
_entity.type
_entity.pdbx_description
1 polymer ?
#
loop_
_entity_poly.entity_id
_entity_poly.type
_entity_poly.pdbx_seq_one_letter_code
_entity_poly.pdbx_strand_id
1 'polypeptide(L)'
;MMITLLGIRFHVGWGRTPEEHFFHTVPPSHDGLSKKRAMFRFWPRGPNAQILMPNDKLKGTLSPDGYPWGETLYDIYGVNRAPDLPDASVMSYTTGSMLRQLMEAMGELDVAAPEIEWAKSEGQPRIEGVADTEELINCTDTRLRLCQLSSLSSQDPLEGWTERDEQDSENDHDDDVDDNGHLQEYDDDKLPTFIPPPPTIPVTSPFHPSHYPKPLPLTPFGNVLKPILLQERIPLYLLPQTLYVHDPFWLLPAHDRHFRDTSWTSRPDVIRTYNLYISTTVRSEVEAARQKAEEMEEFKARTLIFLRYKRTKEQIKNHEPIIAVPLPHYQRRKTRLEESHLYLSPVAKVGKGNHSLVYKGEWELPRDLFIKERICRLCFKESADKEIQRLKDTGRWDKMLRACSWGPNGFTGRVPTQADLDAVNDPTNLARDGQIIERNITCVVPPDANPSQILEVLEERNVWDQFMKQTKSNIMEIHFGRDEDAPDVPVMRIDPPFSYESQQSQCNHARRTLDGGPPRTAKFTVVAKLSFENDPHLVREARNYQNFPEHLFHHYNGYTIISQLKAVVPVHAVVPQFYGYYTPKTEEGGNSGEPSYFSPILLLEHCGEPIEPEKLTIEDQEECASLVLRFQRAGWLHESLAPRNFLVQLGKPTEFPLTLAKPEPSFRLIDFGRSRKYTTATEKREEEMEALRMFEELEIQMNVTLW
;
A
#
# COMPACT_ATOMS: atom_id res chain seq x y z
N MET A 1 11.24 3.31 34.49
CA MET A 1 12.65 3.63 34.17
C MET A 1 12.69 3.91 32.68
N MET A 2 12.90 5.18 32.30
CA MET A 2 12.82 5.70 30.93
C MET A 2 13.90 5.09 30.02
N ILE A 3 13.49 4.52 28.87
CA ILE A 3 14.38 4.36 27.71
C ILE A 3 14.03 5.47 26.73
N THR A 4 14.80 6.56 26.84
CA THR A 4 14.83 7.68 25.90
C THR A 4 15.96 7.40 24.91
N LEU A 5 15.76 6.47 23.97
CA LEU A 5 16.73 6.20 22.91
C LEU A 5 15.99 5.83 21.63
N LEU A 6 15.70 6.86 20.83
CA LEU A 6 15.72 6.91 19.35
C LEU A 6 14.90 8.14 18.96
N GLY A 7 15.60 9.22 18.60
CA GLY A 7 15.01 10.47 18.13
C GLY A 7 14.41 10.32 16.73
N ILE A 8 13.31 9.57 16.61
CA ILE A 8 12.43 9.58 15.46
C ILE A 8 11.28 10.53 15.82
N ARG A 9 11.38 11.78 15.37
CA ARG A 9 10.26 12.72 15.42
C ARG A 9 9.28 12.34 14.33
N PHE A 10 8.13 11.79 14.70
CA PHE A 10 6.97 11.76 13.82
C PHE A 10 6.58 13.21 13.51
N HIS A 11 6.69 13.62 12.24
CA HIS A 11 6.07 14.84 11.75
C HIS A 11 4.58 14.59 11.59
N VAL A 12 3.83 14.86 12.65
CA VAL A 12 2.37 15.00 12.59
C VAL A 12 2.07 16.25 11.76
N GLY A 13 1.23 16.11 10.74
CA GLY A 13 0.91 17.17 9.80
C GLY A 13 0.45 18.45 10.51
N TRP A 14 1.14 19.55 10.23
CA TRP A 14 0.79 20.88 10.71
C TRP A 14 -0.46 21.36 9.97
N GLY A 15 -1.60 21.43 10.65
CA GLY A 15 -2.80 22.00 10.06
C GLY A 15 -4.05 22.11 10.95
N ARG A 16 -4.10 21.47 12.13
CA ARG A 16 -5.29 21.50 13.00
C ARG A 16 -4.98 22.03 14.40
N THR A 17 -5.91 22.78 14.96
CA THR A 17 -5.78 23.35 16.31
C THR A 17 -5.93 22.25 17.38
N PRO A 18 -5.43 22.45 18.61
CA PRO A 18 -5.60 21.47 19.70
C PRO A 18 -7.06 21.15 20.04
N GLU A 19 -8.00 22.07 19.75
CA GLU A 19 -9.44 21.86 19.96
C GLU A 19 -10.04 20.94 18.88
N GLU A 20 -9.57 21.01 17.63
CA GLU A 20 -9.99 20.09 16.56
C GLU A 20 -9.52 18.64 16.80
N HIS A 21 -8.40 18.44 17.50
CA HIS A 21 -7.92 17.11 17.87
C HIS A 21 -8.82 16.36 18.85
N PHE A 22 -9.61 17.07 19.69
CA PHE A 22 -10.53 16.42 20.63
C PHE A 22 -11.75 15.79 19.93
N PHE A 23 -12.21 16.37 18.82
CA PHE A 23 -13.43 15.93 18.12
C PHE A 23 -13.23 14.76 17.14
N HIS A 24 -11.97 14.33 16.90
CA HIS A 24 -11.65 13.17 16.06
C HIS A 24 -11.17 11.96 16.86
N THR A 25 -11.28 11.98 18.19
CA THR A 25 -10.98 10.80 19.01
C THR A 25 -12.12 9.81 18.92
N VAL A 26 -11.81 8.51 18.86
CA VAL A 26 -12.83 7.45 18.94
C VAL A 26 -13.60 7.69 20.24
N PRO A 27 -14.95 7.79 20.20
CA PRO A 27 -15.73 7.99 21.41
C PRO A 27 -15.41 6.87 22.41
N PRO A 28 -15.28 7.21 23.71
CA PRO A 28 -14.87 6.23 24.70
C PRO A 28 -15.79 5.02 24.66
N SER A 29 -15.23 3.83 24.45
CA SER A 29 -15.96 2.57 24.60
C SER A 29 -16.59 2.58 25.98
N HIS A 30 -17.90 2.39 26.07
CA HIS A 30 -18.62 2.62 27.32
C HIS A 30 -18.08 1.75 28.46
N ASP A 31 -17.53 0.56 28.15
CA ASP A 31 -17.12 -0.42 29.17
C ASP A 31 -15.77 -1.12 28.91
N GLY A 32 -14.98 -0.72 27.90
CA GLY A 32 -13.67 -1.33 27.57
C GLY A 32 -13.69 -2.81 27.11
N LEU A 33 -14.86 -3.44 27.14
CA LEU A 33 -15.11 -4.86 26.86
C LEU A 33 -15.96 -5.11 25.60
N SER A 34 -16.61 -4.08 25.04
CA SER A 34 -17.41 -4.18 23.82
C SER A 34 -16.97 -3.13 22.79
N LYS A 35 -16.75 -3.55 21.53
CA LYS A 35 -16.43 -2.67 20.39
C LYS A 35 -17.69 -1.97 19.86
N LYS A 36 -18.61 -1.55 20.72
CA LYS A 36 -19.88 -0.99 20.24
C LYS A 36 -19.63 0.33 19.51
N ARG A 37 -19.67 0.26 18.17
CA ARG A 37 -19.69 1.41 17.25
C ARG A 37 -21.05 2.09 17.40
N ALA A 38 -21.26 2.75 18.53
CA ALA A 38 -22.49 3.46 18.79
C ALA A 38 -22.55 4.73 17.94
N MET A 39 -23.76 5.12 17.55
CA MET A 39 -24.00 6.41 16.92
C MET A 39 -24.36 7.40 18.01
N PHE A 40 -23.61 8.51 18.07
CA PHE A 40 -23.70 9.44 19.20
C PHE A 40 -24.43 10.73 18.87
N ARG A 41 -24.65 11.01 17.58
CA ARG A 41 -25.21 12.29 17.13
C ARG A 41 -26.62 12.14 16.60
N PHE A 42 -27.42 13.14 16.92
CA PHE A 42 -28.74 13.33 16.38
C PHE A 42 -28.77 14.60 15.56
N TRP A 43 -29.35 14.52 14.37
CA TRP A 43 -29.57 15.69 13.53
C TRP A 43 -30.83 16.40 14.00
N PRO A 44 -30.72 17.65 14.52
CA PRO A 44 -31.87 18.36 15.05
C PRO A 44 -32.82 18.77 13.91
N ARG A 45 -34.12 18.68 14.17
CA ARG A 45 -35.19 19.05 13.24
C ARG A 45 -36.18 19.97 13.93
N GLY A 46 -36.79 20.87 13.17
CA GLY A 46 -37.84 21.75 13.70
C GLY A 46 -39.10 20.95 14.06
N PRO A 47 -39.91 21.38 15.05
CA PRO A 47 -41.12 20.66 15.44
C PRO A 47 -42.19 20.60 14.34
N ASN A 48 -42.15 21.53 13.39
CA ASN A 48 -43.05 21.59 12.23
C ASN A 48 -42.32 21.27 10.92
N ALA A 49 -41.17 20.61 11.00
CA ALA A 49 -40.36 20.26 9.85
C ALA A 49 -41.08 19.23 8.97
N GLN A 50 -40.83 19.27 7.67
CA GLN A 50 -41.49 18.37 6.74
C GLN A 50 -41.01 16.92 6.94
N ILE A 51 -41.89 15.95 6.67
CA ILE A 51 -41.55 14.53 6.78
C ILE A 51 -40.45 14.20 5.76
N LEU A 52 -39.39 13.53 6.22
CA LEU A 52 -38.35 13.03 5.33
C LEU A 52 -38.86 11.82 4.57
N MET A 53 -38.82 11.88 3.24
CA MET A 53 -39.14 10.79 2.33
C MET A 53 -37.90 10.38 1.53
N PRO A 54 -37.60 9.07 1.38
CA PRO A 54 -36.44 8.61 0.63
C PRO A 54 -36.32 9.32 -0.71
N ASN A 55 -35.17 9.93 -0.98
CA ASN A 55 -34.97 10.76 -2.17
C ASN A 55 -33.74 10.30 -2.95
N ASP A 56 -33.98 9.48 -3.97
CA ASP A 56 -32.96 8.91 -4.85
C ASP A 56 -32.12 9.96 -5.61
N LYS A 57 -32.58 11.21 -5.65
CA LYS A 57 -31.90 12.30 -6.37
C LYS A 57 -30.82 12.99 -5.54
N LEU A 58 -30.89 12.90 -4.20
CA LEU A 58 -29.91 13.53 -3.32
C LEU A 58 -28.80 12.52 -3.03
N LYS A 59 -27.58 12.85 -3.45
CA LYS A 59 -26.41 12.02 -3.23
C LYS A 59 -25.45 12.80 -2.36
N GLY A 60 -25.45 12.50 -1.06
CA GLY A 60 -24.38 12.89 -0.15
C GLY A 60 -23.04 12.33 -0.59
N THR A 61 -22.05 12.42 0.29
CA THR A 61 -20.77 11.76 0.04
C THR A 61 -20.99 10.25 0.11
N LEU A 62 -20.55 9.55 -0.94
CA LEU A 62 -20.67 8.10 -1.05
C LEU A 62 -19.30 7.46 -0.95
N SER A 63 -19.25 6.27 -0.36
CA SER A 63 -18.10 5.40 -0.40
C SER A 63 -17.84 4.95 -1.86
N PRO A 64 -16.65 4.43 -2.17
CA PRO A 64 -16.29 3.98 -3.52
C PRO A 64 -17.21 2.90 -4.09
N ASP A 65 -17.79 2.09 -3.21
CA ASP A 65 -18.81 1.07 -3.45
C ASP A 65 -20.24 1.64 -3.47
N GLY A 66 -20.43 2.94 -3.26
CA GLY A 66 -21.68 3.64 -3.50
C GLY A 66 -22.71 3.53 -2.38
N TYR A 67 -22.24 3.37 -1.13
CA TYR A 67 -23.03 3.49 0.10
C TYR A 67 -22.82 4.87 0.74
N PRO A 68 -23.74 5.36 1.59
CA PRO A 68 -23.51 6.58 2.37
C PRO A 68 -22.22 6.49 3.18
N TRP A 69 -21.37 7.52 3.12
CA TRP A 69 -20.07 7.53 3.78
C TRP A 69 -19.92 8.68 4.78
N GLY A 70 -19.25 8.38 5.89
CA GLY A 70 -18.83 9.31 6.95
C GLY A 70 -17.32 9.24 7.20
N GLU A 71 -16.60 10.36 7.28
CA GLU A 71 -15.16 10.34 7.59
C GLU A 71 -14.85 9.70 8.96
N THR A 72 -15.72 9.91 9.93
CA THR A 72 -15.65 9.40 11.29
C THR A 72 -17.04 8.93 11.76
N LEU A 73 -17.10 8.27 12.93
CA LEU A 73 -18.39 7.93 13.55
C LEU A 73 -19.24 9.16 13.90
N TYR A 74 -18.64 10.36 13.99
CA TYR A 74 -19.37 11.62 14.24
C TYR A 74 -20.05 12.19 13.00
N ASP A 75 -19.77 11.64 11.82
CA ASP A 75 -20.39 12.04 10.57
C ASP A 75 -21.65 11.23 10.27
N ILE A 76 -22.01 10.30 11.17
CA ILE A 76 -23.21 9.47 11.10
C ILE A 76 -24.20 9.98 12.14
N TYR A 77 -25.43 10.22 11.69
CA TYR A 77 -26.47 10.83 12.50
C TYR A 77 -27.73 9.98 12.51
N GLY A 78 -28.34 9.86 13.69
CA GLY A 78 -29.76 9.58 13.80
C GLY A 78 -30.58 10.82 13.46
N VAL A 79 -31.65 10.69 12.69
CA VAL A 79 -32.57 11.79 12.38
C VAL A 79 -34.00 11.34 12.63
N ASN A 80 -34.80 12.20 13.27
CA ASN A 80 -36.24 11.99 13.33
C ASN A 80 -36.85 12.41 11.99
N ARG A 81 -37.42 11.45 11.25
CA ARG A 81 -38.02 11.73 9.94
C ARG A 81 -39.33 12.51 10.05
N ALA A 82 -40.06 12.36 11.16
CA ALA A 82 -41.35 12.99 11.40
C ALA A 82 -41.38 13.57 12.82
N PRO A 83 -40.79 14.76 13.03
CA PRO A 83 -40.62 15.36 14.36
C PRO A 83 -41.94 15.74 15.05
N ASP A 84 -43.04 15.79 14.30
CA ASP A 84 -44.40 15.99 14.78
C ASP A 84 -45.03 14.72 15.39
N LEU A 85 -44.44 13.55 15.15
CA LEU A 85 -44.88 12.29 15.73
C LEU A 85 -44.13 12.02 17.06
N PRO A 86 -44.85 11.74 18.16
CA PRO A 86 -44.27 11.57 19.49
C PRO A 86 -43.50 10.25 19.68
N ASP A 87 -43.39 9.42 18.64
CA ASP A 87 -42.80 8.09 18.71
C ASP A 87 -41.37 8.07 18.14
N ALA A 88 -40.45 7.44 18.87
CA ALA A 88 -39.06 7.23 18.45
C ALA A 88 -38.94 6.25 17.27
N SER A 89 -40.04 5.59 16.89
CA SER A 89 -40.14 4.62 15.78
C SER A 89 -39.91 5.19 14.39
N VAL A 90 -39.81 6.52 14.22
CA VAL A 90 -39.54 7.16 12.92
C VAL A 90 -38.07 7.57 12.74
N MET A 91 -37.18 7.10 13.62
CA MET A 91 -35.75 7.36 13.54
C MET A 91 -35.10 6.62 12.36
N SER A 92 -34.25 7.32 11.62
CA SER A 92 -33.40 6.74 10.57
C SER A 92 -31.96 7.19 10.75
N TYR A 93 -31.03 6.43 10.18
CA TYR A 93 -29.62 6.76 10.21
C TYR A 93 -29.10 7.03 8.80
N THR A 94 -28.31 8.08 8.67
CA THR A 94 -27.66 8.47 7.42
C THR A 94 -26.47 9.38 7.75
N THR A 95 -25.78 9.91 6.75
CA THR A 95 -24.57 10.69 6.93
C THR A 95 -24.85 12.18 6.95
N GLY A 96 -23.97 12.95 7.58
CA GLY A 96 -24.08 14.40 7.69
C GLY A 96 -24.13 15.06 6.32
N SER A 97 -23.29 14.62 5.37
CA SER A 97 -23.33 15.11 3.99
C SER A 97 -24.65 14.85 3.26
N MET A 98 -25.31 13.71 3.50
CA MET A 98 -26.66 13.45 2.95
C MET A 98 -27.71 14.35 3.60
N LEU A 99 -27.70 14.45 4.92
CA LEU A 99 -28.67 15.27 5.66
C LEU A 99 -28.54 16.75 5.33
N ARG A 100 -27.31 17.25 5.19
CA ARG A 100 -27.06 18.63 4.76
C ARG A 100 -27.75 18.93 3.44
N GLN A 101 -27.53 18.10 2.42
CA GLN A 101 -28.15 18.32 1.11
C GLN A 101 -29.67 18.26 1.18
N LEU A 102 -30.21 17.36 2.00
CA LEU A 102 -31.65 17.24 2.22
C LEU A 102 -32.23 18.48 2.91
N MET A 103 -31.60 18.95 4.00
CA MET A 103 -32.03 20.16 4.70
C MET A 103 -31.92 21.41 3.83
N GLU A 104 -30.86 21.52 3.01
CA GLU A 104 -30.69 22.59 2.03
C GLU A 104 -31.82 22.59 0.99
N ALA A 105 -32.20 21.42 0.47
CA ALA A 105 -33.29 21.29 -0.48
C ALA A 105 -34.66 21.64 0.13
N MET A 106 -34.84 21.40 1.43
CA MET A 106 -36.09 21.65 2.17
C MET A 106 -36.17 23.06 2.75
N GLY A 107 -35.05 23.81 2.78
CA GLY A 107 -34.96 25.13 3.40
C GLY A 107 -34.86 25.11 4.93
N GLU A 108 -34.48 23.99 5.54
CA GLU A 108 -34.37 23.81 7.00
C GLU A 108 -32.94 24.08 7.50
N LEU A 109 -32.43 25.29 7.29
CA LEU A 109 -31.01 25.61 7.53
C LEU A 109 -30.69 26.05 8.96
N ASP A 110 -31.65 26.67 9.65
CA ASP A 110 -31.38 27.36 10.91
C ASP A 110 -31.33 26.41 12.12
N VAL A 111 -32.08 25.31 12.08
CA VAL A 111 -32.25 24.40 13.24
C VAL A 111 -31.00 23.54 13.48
N ALA A 112 -30.29 23.19 12.40
CA ALA A 112 -29.13 22.32 12.40
C ALA A 112 -27.87 23.05 11.87
N ALA A 113 -27.79 24.37 12.08
CA ALA A 113 -26.69 25.17 11.54
C ALA A 113 -25.28 24.62 11.91
N PRO A 114 -25.00 24.19 13.16
CA PRO A 114 -23.73 23.58 13.51
C PRO A 114 -23.48 22.24 12.80
N GLU A 115 -24.49 21.39 12.67
CA GLU A 115 -24.39 20.11 11.95
C GLU A 115 -24.17 20.31 10.45
N ILE A 116 -24.80 21.33 9.87
CA ILE A 116 -24.59 21.72 8.47
C ILE A 116 -23.17 22.23 8.25
N GLU A 117 -22.64 23.03 9.18
CA GLU A 117 -21.25 23.50 9.11
C GLU A 117 -20.27 22.34 9.24
N TRP A 118 -20.50 21.42 10.20
CA TRP A 118 -19.73 20.18 10.34
C TRP A 118 -19.77 19.31 9.08
N ALA A 119 -20.95 19.08 8.52
CA ALA A 119 -21.11 18.32 7.27
C ALA A 119 -20.49 19.01 6.04
N LYS A 120 -20.18 20.31 6.10
CA LYS A 120 -19.42 21.02 5.06
C LYS A 120 -17.91 20.84 5.23
N SER A 121 -17.43 20.65 6.45
CA SER A 121 -16.01 20.40 6.73
C SER A 121 -15.63 18.92 6.65
N GLU A 122 -16.60 18.03 6.52
CA GLU A 122 -16.38 16.59 6.28
C GLU A 122 -15.41 16.36 5.11
N GLY A 123 -14.44 15.47 5.30
CA GLY A 123 -13.48 15.08 4.28
C GLY A 123 -14.11 14.38 3.08
N GLN A 124 -13.25 13.77 2.26
CA GLN A 124 -13.67 12.91 1.16
C GLN A 124 -13.13 11.49 1.37
N PRO A 125 -13.82 10.45 0.87
CA PRO A 125 -13.30 9.10 0.85
C PRO A 125 -11.95 9.10 0.14
N ARG A 126 -10.92 8.63 0.84
CA ARG A 126 -9.56 8.52 0.33
C ARG A 126 -9.01 7.15 0.70
N ILE A 127 -8.13 6.64 -0.14
CA ILE A 127 -7.42 5.41 0.13
C ILE A 127 -6.50 5.66 1.34
N GLU A 128 -6.62 4.85 2.37
CA GLU A 128 -5.64 4.77 3.44
C GLU A 128 -4.51 3.84 2.99
N GLY A 129 -3.29 4.37 3.00
CA GLY A 129 -2.11 3.57 2.71
C GLY A 129 -1.97 2.46 3.76
N VAL A 130 -1.58 1.27 3.31
CA VAL A 130 -1.05 0.24 4.21
C VAL A 130 0.24 0.76 4.87
N ALA A 131 0.73 0.06 5.89
CA ALA A 131 2.03 0.34 6.49
C ALA A 131 3.10 0.47 5.40
N ASP A 132 3.87 1.56 5.45
CA ASP A 132 4.82 1.92 4.40
C ASP A 132 5.84 0.78 4.19
N THR A 133 5.80 0.15 3.01
CA THR A 133 6.63 -1.02 2.71
C THR A 133 8.12 -0.68 2.73
N GLU A 134 8.50 0.53 2.31
CA GLU A 134 9.89 0.99 2.39
C GLU A 134 10.33 1.11 3.85
N GLU A 135 9.50 1.66 4.74
CA GLU A 135 9.76 1.71 6.18
C GLU A 135 9.88 0.30 6.78
N LEU A 136 8.98 -0.63 6.42
CA LEU A 136 9.03 -2.02 6.88
C LEU A 136 10.32 -2.74 6.44
N ILE A 137 10.76 -2.53 5.20
CA ILE A 137 12.05 -3.04 4.69
C ILE A 137 13.20 -2.45 5.51
N ASN A 138 13.23 -1.13 5.69
CA ASN A 138 14.28 -0.45 6.45
C ASN A 138 14.32 -0.90 7.93
N CYS A 139 13.16 -1.15 8.53
CA CYS A 139 13.06 -1.68 9.88
C CYS A 139 13.56 -3.12 9.96
N THR A 140 13.25 -3.96 8.97
CA THR A 140 13.77 -5.34 8.89
C THR A 140 15.29 -5.33 8.75
N ASP A 141 15.84 -4.49 7.88
CA ASP A 141 17.30 -4.33 7.72
C ASP A 141 17.96 -3.85 9.01
N THR A 142 17.32 -2.90 9.71
CA THR A 142 17.80 -2.42 11.01
C THR A 142 17.78 -3.51 12.07
N ARG A 143 16.72 -4.33 12.12
CA ARG A 143 16.63 -5.46 13.06
C ARG A 143 17.67 -6.52 12.75
N LEU A 144 17.88 -6.87 11.48
CA LEU A 144 18.92 -7.81 11.09
C LEU A 144 20.30 -7.34 11.51
N ARG A 145 20.57 -6.03 11.37
CA ARG A 145 21.81 -5.42 11.87
C ARG A 145 21.95 -5.50 13.39
N LEU A 146 20.89 -5.19 14.13
CA LEU A 146 20.91 -5.24 15.60
C LEU A 146 21.00 -6.68 16.12
N CYS A 147 20.35 -7.65 15.45
CA CYS A 147 20.38 -9.06 15.82
C CYS A 147 21.75 -9.70 15.50
N GLN A 148 22.45 -9.25 14.45
CA GLN A 148 23.85 -9.62 14.22
C GLN A 148 24.78 -9.10 15.32
N LEU A 149 24.44 -7.95 15.93
CA LEU A 149 25.16 -7.44 17.09
C LEU A 149 24.80 -8.23 18.37
N SER A 150 23.57 -8.73 18.52
CA SER A 150 23.11 -9.44 19.71
C SER A 150 23.39 -10.96 19.71
N SER A 151 23.52 -11.59 18.55
CA SER A 151 23.95 -13.01 18.44
C SER A 151 25.42 -13.22 18.82
N LEU A 152 26.17 -12.13 19.06
CA LEU A 152 27.46 -12.12 19.76
C LEU A 152 27.36 -11.75 21.25
N SER A 153 26.19 -11.35 21.77
CA SER A 153 26.03 -10.88 23.16
C SER A 153 25.11 -11.71 24.05
N SER A 154 24.34 -12.67 23.52
CA SER A 154 23.46 -13.50 24.36
C SER A 154 22.94 -14.72 23.61
N GLN A 155 23.61 -15.85 23.78
CA GLN A 155 22.90 -17.12 23.87
C GLN A 155 22.07 -17.06 25.17
N ASP A 156 20.80 -16.72 25.04
CA ASP A 156 19.77 -17.19 25.98
C ASP A 156 18.56 -17.60 25.14
N PRO A 157 18.01 -18.81 25.34
CA PRO A 157 16.85 -19.27 24.60
C PRO A 157 15.63 -18.45 25.02
N LEU A 158 14.97 -17.82 24.04
CA LEU A 158 13.69 -17.15 24.24
C LEU A 158 12.59 -18.21 24.47
N GLU A 159 12.53 -18.73 25.70
CA GLU A 159 11.28 -19.11 26.35
C GLU A 159 10.43 -17.83 26.49
N GLY A 160 9.21 -17.81 25.95
CA GLY A 160 8.28 -16.70 26.21
C GLY A 160 7.35 -16.29 25.07
N TRP A 161 7.26 -17.05 23.98
CA TRP A 161 6.05 -17.03 23.16
C TRP A 161 5.26 -18.27 23.53
N THR A 162 4.16 -18.04 24.25
CA THR A 162 3.21 -19.08 24.63
C THR A 162 2.71 -19.78 23.39
N GLU A 163 3.22 -20.99 23.17
CA GLU A 163 2.39 -22.15 22.88
C GLU A 163 1.16 -22.09 23.80
N ARG A 164 0.06 -21.56 23.27
CA ARG A 164 -1.30 -21.73 23.78
C ARG A 164 -2.18 -22.01 22.60
N ASP A 165 -2.18 -23.28 22.26
CA ASP A 165 -3.35 -24.17 22.27
C ASP A 165 -3.20 -25.19 21.14
N GLU A 166 -2.17 -26.05 21.25
CA GLU A 166 -2.15 -27.39 20.63
C GLU A 166 -2.84 -28.43 21.53
N GLN A 167 -3.91 -28.01 22.23
CA GLN A 167 -4.84 -28.91 22.90
C GLN A 167 -6.22 -28.64 22.32
N ASP A 168 -6.52 -29.35 21.23
CA ASP A 168 -7.85 -29.84 20.78
C ASP A 168 -7.89 -30.05 19.26
N SER A 169 -6.94 -30.80 18.70
CA SER A 169 -7.09 -31.43 17.37
C SER A 169 -7.11 -32.96 17.42
N GLU A 170 -7.50 -33.54 18.56
CA GLU A 170 -7.70 -35.00 18.68
C GLU A 170 -9.00 -35.52 18.03
N ASN A 171 -9.74 -34.72 17.26
CA ASN A 171 -11.06 -35.13 16.75
C ASN A 171 -11.36 -34.83 15.27
N ASP A 172 -10.36 -34.82 14.38
CA ASP A 172 -10.58 -35.01 12.94
C ASP A 172 -9.38 -35.73 12.29
N HIS A 173 -8.93 -36.84 12.90
CA HIS A 173 -8.22 -37.88 12.15
C HIS A 173 -9.25 -38.72 11.39
N ASP A 174 -9.77 -38.16 10.30
CA ASP A 174 -9.96 -38.97 9.09
C ASP A 174 -8.55 -39.22 8.54
N ASP A 175 -7.80 -40.10 9.23
CA ASP A 175 -6.70 -40.78 8.58
C ASP A 175 -7.33 -41.45 7.36
N ASP A 176 -6.91 -41.05 6.16
CA ASP A 176 -7.11 -41.79 4.92
C ASP A 176 -6.35 -43.13 5.06
N VAL A 177 -6.81 -43.97 5.98
CA VAL A 177 -6.48 -45.37 6.10
C VAL A 177 -7.16 -45.99 4.89
N ASP A 178 -6.37 -46.52 3.96
CA ASP A 178 -6.95 -47.39 2.95
C ASP A 178 -7.75 -48.51 3.63
N ASP A 179 -8.67 -49.17 2.92
CA ASP A 179 -9.47 -50.30 3.48
C ASP A 179 -8.62 -51.44 4.11
N ASN A 180 -7.27 -51.34 4.07
CA ASN A 180 -6.30 -52.30 4.58
C ASN A 180 -5.44 -51.82 5.76
N GLY A 181 -5.59 -50.61 6.31
CA GLY A 181 -4.85 -50.25 7.52
C GLY A 181 -3.39 -49.82 7.30
N HIS A 182 -2.96 -49.46 6.09
CA HIS A 182 -1.57 -49.08 5.82
C HIS A 182 -1.42 -47.56 5.62
N LEU A 183 -0.75 -46.90 6.57
CA LEU A 183 -0.11 -45.62 6.31
C LEU A 183 0.88 -45.84 5.17
N GLN A 184 0.57 -45.30 4.00
CA GLN A 184 1.43 -45.38 2.84
C GLN A 184 2.64 -44.47 3.10
N GLU A 185 3.64 -44.97 3.83
CA GLU A 185 4.97 -44.34 3.89
C GLU A 185 5.47 -44.26 2.45
N TYR A 186 5.44 -43.04 1.89
CA TYR A 186 5.96 -42.79 0.57
C TYR A 186 7.47 -43.05 0.60
N ASP A 187 7.91 -43.98 -0.22
CA ASP A 187 9.31 -44.28 -0.47
C ASP A 187 9.99 -43.01 -0.99
N ASP A 188 10.79 -42.36 -0.14
CA ASP A 188 11.63 -41.19 -0.50
C ASP A 188 12.53 -41.50 -1.71
N ASP A 189 12.73 -42.79 -2.01
CA ASP A 189 13.43 -43.38 -3.15
C ASP A 189 12.80 -43.09 -4.53
N LYS A 190 11.59 -42.49 -4.59
CA LYS A 190 10.95 -42.08 -5.86
C LYS A 190 11.13 -40.60 -6.21
N LEU A 191 11.94 -39.84 -5.48
CA LEU A 191 12.35 -38.52 -5.93
C LEU A 191 13.17 -38.66 -7.23
N PRO A 192 13.01 -37.75 -8.20
CA PRO A 192 13.79 -37.82 -9.43
C PRO A 192 15.28 -37.81 -9.09
N THR A 193 15.97 -38.88 -9.47
CA THR A 193 17.42 -39.06 -9.28
C THR A 193 18.26 -38.00 -10.01
N PHE A 194 17.64 -37.24 -10.91
CA PHE A 194 18.28 -36.17 -11.65
C PHE A 194 17.67 -34.83 -11.26
N ILE A 195 18.42 -34.04 -10.48
CA ILE A 195 18.12 -32.64 -10.23
C ILE A 195 18.92 -31.84 -11.26
N PRO A 196 18.27 -31.14 -12.21
CA PRO A 196 18.99 -30.29 -13.13
C PRO A 196 19.79 -29.23 -12.34
N PRO A 197 21.00 -28.88 -12.78
CA PRO A 197 21.77 -27.83 -12.12
C PRO A 197 20.95 -26.53 -12.12
N PRO A 198 20.99 -25.75 -11.03
CA PRO A 198 20.25 -24.50 -10.95
C PRO A 198 20.65 -23.58 -12.12
N PRO A 199 19.70 -22.83 -12.71
CA PRO A 199 20.01 -21.90 -13.78
C PRO A 199 21.07 -20.90 -13.32
N THR A 200 22.03 -20.62 -14.19
CA THR A 200 23.05 -19.60 -13.91
C THR A 200 22.39 -18.23 -13.87
N ILE A 201 22.28 -17.67 -12.67
CA ILE A 201 21.75 -16.31 -12.46
C ILE A 201 22.77 -15.31 -13.04
N PRO A 202 22.38 -14.40 -13.94
CA PRO A 202 23.32 -13.41 -14.47
C PRO A 202 23.70 -12.40 -13.38
N VAL A 203 24.92 -11.88 -13.41
CA VAL A 203 25.40 -10.85 -12.46
C VAL A 203 24.57 -9.56 -12.54
N THR A 204 23.80 -9.34 -13.60
CA THR A 204 22.87 -8.22 -13.70
C THR A 204 21.58 -8.42 -12.90
N SER A 205 21.21 -9.67 -12.59
CA SER A 205 20.02 -9.98 -11.80
C SER A 205 20.15 -9.44 -10.38
N PRO A 206 19.11 -8.81 -9.81
CA PRO A 206 19.12 -8.39 -8.42
C PRO A 206 19.24 -9.59 -7.45
N PHE A 207 18.90 -10.80 -7.89
CA PHE A 207 18.95 -12.05 -7.12
C PHE A 207 20.32 -12.76 -7.19
N HIS A 208 21.29 -12.19 -7.90
CA HIS A 208 22.63 -12.78 -7.97
C HIS A 208 23.28 -12.83 -6.57
N PRO A 209 23.87 -13.96 -6.14
CA PRO A 209 24.44 -14.11 -4.79
C PRO A 209 25.48 -13.05 -4.41
N SER A 210 26.18 -12.46 -5.37
CA SER A 210 27.16 -11.38 -5.11
C SER A 210 26.53 -10.05 -4.66
N HIS A 211 25.21 -9.90 -4.75
CA HIS A 211 24.50 -8.69 -4.35
C HIS A 211 24.00 -8.70 -2.90
N TYR A 212 24.24 -9.79 -2.17
CA TYR A 212 23.84 -9.91 -0.78
C TYR A 212 25.03 -9.62 0.14
N PRO A 213 24.95 -8.61 1.00
CA PRO A 213 25.97 -8.38 2.03
C PRO A 213 25.92 -9.53 3.04
N LYS A 214 27.06 -9.98 3.58
CA LYS A 214 27.06 -11.01 4.63
C LYS A 214 26.27 -10.51 5.84
N PRO A 215 25.45 -11.37 6.49
CA PRO A 215 25.24 -12.81 6.32
C PRO A 215 24.09 -13.17 5.35
N LEU A 216 23.60 -12.24 4.53
CA LEU A 216 22.53 -12.50 3.56
C LEU A 216 23.04 -13.31 2.35
N PRO A 217 22.14 -14.00 1.62
CA PRO A 217 20.71 -14.19 1.91
C PRO A 217 20.49 -15.14 3.09
N LEU A 218 19.39 -14.93 3.83
CA LEU A 218 18.99 -15.85 4.90
C LEU A 218 18.34 -17.10 4.31
N THR A 219 18.56 -18.24 4.98
CA THR A 219 17.89 -19.50 4.69
C THR A 219 16.37 -19.29 4.76
N PRO A 220 15.63 -19.60 3.68
CA PRO A 220 14.17 -19.51 3.67
C PRO A 220 13.55 -20.31 4.82
N PHE A 221 12.52 -19.76 5.47
CA PHE A 221 11.82 -20.34 6.61
C PHE A 221 12.70 -20.61 7.85
N GLY A 222 13.98 -20.26 7.83
CA GLY A 222 14.91 -20.40 8.96
C GLY A 222 15.10 -19.13 9.78
N ASN A 223 14.46 -18.03 9.39
CA ASN A 223 14.65 -16.73 10.04
C ASN A 223 13.75 -16.59 11.27
N VAL A 224 14.36 -16.26 12.42
CA VAL A 224 13.64 -15.88 13.65
C VAL A 224 12.75 -14.65 13.39
N LEU A 225 13.19 -13.75 12.52
CA LEU A 225 12.40 -12.61 12.05
C LEU A 225 11.53 -13.06 10.89
N LYS A 226 10.22 -13.25 11.13
CA LYS A 226 9.26 -13.54 10.05
C LYS A 226 9.35 -12.45 8.96
N PRO A 227 9.35 -12.81 7.66
CA PRO A 227 9.34 -11.84 6.57
C PRO A 227 8.15 -10.88 6.65
N ILE A 228 8.32 -9.68 6.08
CA ILE A 228 7.30 -8.63 6.06
C ILE A 228 6.05 -9.16 5.36
N LEU A 229 4.88 -8.95 5.93
CA LEU A 229 3.63 -9.21 5.22
C LEU A 229 3.49 -8.18 4.08
N LEU A 230 3.42 -8.63 2.83
CA LEU A 230 3.12 -7.72 1.73
C LEU A 230 1.61 -7.48 1.69
N GLN A 231 1.21 -6.24 1.94
CA GLN A 231 -0.18 -5.77 1.83
C GLN A 231 -0.31 -4.62 0.84
N GLU A 232 0.83 -4.07 0.38
CA GLU A 232 0.84 -3.08 -0.69
C GLU A 232 0.39 -3.74 -2.00
N ARG A 233 -0.48 -3.05 -2.72
CA ARG A 233 -0.97 -3.50 -4.02
C ARG A 233 0.08 -3.25 -5.09
N ILE A 234 0.46 -4.29 -5.82
CA ILE A 234 1.32 -4.16 -7.01
C ILE A 234 0.42 -4.07 -8.24
N PRO A 235 0.52 -3.00 -9.07
CA PRO A 235 -0.22 -2.93 -10.33
C PRO A 235 0.05 -4.12 -11.25
N LEU A 236 -0.96 -4.59 -11.98
CA LEU A 236 -0.85 -5.77 -12.85
C LEU A 236 0.31 -5.68 -13.85
N TYR A 237 0.60 -4.48 -14.37
CA TYR A 237 1.69 -4.27 -15.32
C TYR A 237 3.10 -4.34 -14.68
N LEU A 238 3.18 -4.24 -13.35
CA LEU A 238 4.41 -4.35 -12.55
C LEU A 238 4.60 -5.73 -11.91
N LEU A 239 3.66 -6.65 -12.08
CA LEU A 239 3.87 -8.02 -11.61
C LEU A 239 5.03 -8.68 -12.38
N PRO A 240 5.87 -9.49 -11.71
CA PRO A 240 6.97 -10.21 -12.34
C PRO A 240 6.51 -11.02 -13.54
N GLN A 241 7.18 -10.90 -14.68
CA GLN A 241 6.86 -11.71 -15.86
C GLN A 241 7.24 -13.19 -15.66
N THR A 242 8.35 -13.42 -14.97
CA THR A 242 8.89 -14.74 -14.64
C THR A 242 8.90 -14.94 -13.12
N LEU A 243 8.48 -16.11 -12.67
CA LEU A 243 8.55 -16.53 -11.29
C LEU A 243 9.43 -17.78 -11.19
N TYR A 244 10.54 -17.68 -10.46
CA TYR A 244 11.39 -18.82 -10.13
C TYR A 244 10.94 -19.40 -8.80
N VAL A 245 10.42 -20.62 -8.82
CA VAL A 245 9.85 -21.29 -7.66
C VAL A 245 10.86 -22.30 -7.13
N HIS A 246 11.31 -22.08 -5.91
CA HIS A 246 12.18 -22.96 -5.14
C HIS A 246 11.31 -23.95 -4.37
N ASP A 247 11.38 -25.22 -4.78
CA ASP A 247 10.56 -26.32 -4.28
C ASP A 247 11.40 -27.59 -3.97
N PRO A 248 12.31 -27.53 -2.98
CA PRO A 248 13.13 -28.69 -2.58
C PRO A 248 12.30 -29.90 -2.10
N PHE A 249 11.03 -29.71 -1.80
CA PHE A 249 10.14 -30.72 -1.23
C PHE A 249 9.12 -31.28 -2.21
N TRP A 250 9.12 -30.82 -3.47
CA TRP A 250 8.25 -31.33 -4.52
C TRP A 250 6.75 -31.13 -4.23
N LEU A 251 6.39 -29.93 -3.78
CA LEU A 251 5.02 -29.50 -3.46
C LEU A 251 4.24 -29.06 -4.69
N LEU A 252 4.91 -28.65 -5.78
CA LEU A 252 4.28 -28.09 -6.98
C LEU A 252 3.28 -29.02 -7.69
N PRO A 253 3.39 -30.36 -7.69
CA PRO A 253 2.33 -31.23 -8.21
C PRO A 253 1.02 -31.18 -7.40
N ALA A 254 1.01 -30.48 -6.27
CA ALA A 254 -0.13 -30.34 -5.37
C ALA A 254 -0.68 -31.68 -4.84
N HIS A 255 0.17 -32.69 -4.68
CA HIS A 255 -0.22 -33.90 -3.94
C HIS A 255 -0.25 -33.59 -2.45
N ASP A 256 -1.29 -34.06 -1.77
CA ASP A 256 -1.33 -33.97 -0.32
C ASP A 256 -0.35 -34.99 0.25
N ARG A 257 0.76 -34.47 0.77
CA ARG A 257 1.84 -35.28 1.33
C ARG A 257 2.04 -34.85 2.77
N HIS A 258 2.15 -35.82 3.66
CA HIS A 258 2.56 -35.59 5.02
C HIS A 258 4.09 -35.51 5.05
N PHE A 259 4.61 -34.33 5.40
CA PHE A 259 6.03 -34.14 5.66
C PHE A 259 6.20 -34.00 7.17
N ARG A 260 7.27 -34.61 7.71
CA ARG A 260 7.75 -34.24 9.04
C ARG A 260 8.31 -32.83 8.99
N ASP A 261 8.42 -32.17 10.14
CA ASP A 261 9.09 -30.87 10.21
C ASP A 261 10.54 -31.01 9.71
N THR A 262 10.77 -30.53 8.48
CA THR A 262 12.04 -30.65 7.77
C THR A 262 12.60 -29.27 7.50
N SER A 263 13.81 -29.04 8.01
CA SER A 263 14.60 -27.84 7.68
C SER A 263 14.72 -27.65 6.16
N TRP A 264 14.64 -26.40 5.71
CA TRP A 264 14.87 -26.03 4.30
C TRP A 264 16.14 -26.65 3.72
N THR A 265 17.22 -26.71 4.51
CA THR A 265 18.54 -27.22 4.07
C THR A 265 18.66 -28.74 4.02
N SER A 266 17.60 -29.47 4.40
CA SER A 266 17.61 -30.94 4.41
C SER A 266 17.63 -31.56 3.00
N ARG A 267 17.23 -30.80 1.98
CA ARG A 267 17.15 -31.24 0.59
C ARG A 267 17.84 -30.23 -0.33
N PRO A 268 18.42 -30.69 -1.44
CA PRO A 268 18.90 -29.79 -2.49
C PRO A 268 17.75 -28.98 -3.08
N ASP A 269 18.03 -27.72 -3.41
CA ASP A 269 17.05 -26.80 -3.96
C ASP A 269 16.68 -27.18 -5.40
N VAL A 270 15.38 -27.19 -5.70
CA VAL A 270 14.83 -27.51 -7.03
C VAL A 270 14.09 -26.28 -7.52
N ILE A 271 14.57 -25.69 -8.62
CA ILE A 271 14.02 -24.45 -9.17
C ILE A 271 13.17 -24.76 -10.39
N ARG A 272 11.92 -24.27 -10.39
CA ARG A 272 10.99 -24.34 -11.51
C ARG A 272 10.66 -22.95 -12.03
N THR A 273 10.52 -22.82 -13.35
CA THR A 273 10.20 -21.54 -13.99
C THR A 273 8.73 -21.46 -14.34
N TYR A 274 8.10 -20.36 -13.95
CA TYR A 274 6.71 -20.05 -14.22
C TYR A 274 6.58 -18.71 -14.93
N ASN A 275 5.54 -18.55 -15.75
CA ASN A 275 5.23 -17.30 -16.45
C ASN A 275 3.94 -16.69 -15.91
N LEU A 276 3.91 -15.36 -15.79
CA LEU A 276 2.70 -14.62 -15.45
C LEU A 276 1.64 -14.80 -16.54
N TYR A 277 0.44 -15.19 -16.12
CA TYR A 277 -0.73 -15.28 -16.98
C TYR A 277 -1.63 -14.05 -16.79
N ILE A 278 -1.75 -13.26 -17.86
CA ILE A 278 -2.72 -12.17 -17.97
C ILE A 278 -3.84 -12.60 -18.94
N SER A 279 -5.07 -12.58 -18.43
CA SER A 279 -6.26 -12.94 -19.19
C SER A 279 -6.47 -11.99 -20.38
N THR A 280 -7.04 -12.52 -21.45
CA THR A 280 -7.27 -11.75 -22.69
C THR A 280 -8.15 -10.54 -22.48
N THR A 281 -9.09 -10.60 -21.53
CA THR A 281 -10.05 -9.54 -21.23
C THR A 281 -9.39 -8.28 -20.70
N VAL A 282 -8.35 -8.42 -19.86
CA VAL A 282 -7.67 -7.28 -19.22
C VAL A 282 -6.34 -6.94 -19.88
N ARG A 283 -5.83 -7.79 -20.79
CA ARG A 283 -4.50 -7.62 -21.40
C ARG A 283 -4.30 -6.25 -22.04
N SER A 284 -5.30 -5.75 -22.77
CA SER A 284 -5.22 -4.42 -23.40
C SER A 284 -5.20 -3.29 -22.37
N GLU A 285 -5.91 -3.44 -21.25
CA GLU A 285 -5.92 -2.46 -20.16
C GLU A 285 -4.59 -2.44 -19.43
N VAL A 286 -4.01 -3.63 -19.17
CA VAL A 286 -2.67 -3.77 -18.57
C VAL A 286 -1.59 -3.17 -19.47
N GLU A 287 -1.65 -3.41 -20.77
CA GLU A 287 -0.72 -2.83 -21.75
C GLU A 287 -0.85 -1.30 -21.81
N ALA A 288 -2.08 -0.77 -21.86
CA ALA A 288 -2.32 0.67 -21.86
C ALA A 288 -1.84 1.32 -20.56
N ALA A 289 -2.05 0.67 -19.41
CA ALA A 289 -1.53 1.13 -18.12
C ALA A 289 0.00 1.14 -18.09
N ARG A 290 0.65 0.11 -18.65
CA ARG A 290 2.11 0.05 -18.79
C ARG A 290 2.63 1.20 -19.65
N GLN A 291 2.06 1.38 -20.84
CA GLN A 291 2.46 2.44 -21.75
C GLN A 291 2.31 3.82 -21.10
N LYS A 292 1.18 4.06 -20.41
CA LYS A 292 0.97 5.31 -19.67
C LYS A 292 2.02 5.51 -18.57
N ALA A 293 2.41 4.44 -17.86
CA ALA A 293 3.46 4.51 -16.86
C ALA A 293 4.83 4.82 -17.49
N GLU A 294 5.18 4.19 -18.62
CA GLU A 294 6.40 4.46 -19.39
C GLU A 294 6.47 5.91 -19.89
N GLU A 295 5.37 6.41 -20.45
CA GLU A 295 5.25 7.80 -20.89
C GLU A 295 5.41 8.78 -19.71
N MET A 296 4.85 8.44 -18.55
CA MET A 296 5.00 9.24 -17.33
C MET A 296 6.44 9.25 -16.80
N GLU A 297 7.09 8.10 -16.72
CA GLU A 297 8.46 8.00 -16.24
C GLU A 297 9.45 8.66 -17.21
N GLU A 298 9.19 8.58 -18.52
CA GLU A 298 9.94 9.33 -19.54
C GLU A 298 9.71 10.83 -19.42
N PHE A 299 8.47 11.27 -19.17
CA PHE A 299 8.13 12.66 -18.93
C PHE A 299 8.86 13.22 -17.70
N LYS A 300 8.91 12.46 -16.60
CA LYS A 300 9.67 12.82 -15.40
C LYS A 300 11.17 12.91 -15.69
N ALA A 301 11.74 11.93 -16.40
CA ALA A 301 13.16 11.92 -16.76
C ALA A 301 13.59 13.12 -17.64
N ARG A 302 12.68 13.65 -18.48
CA ARG A 302 12.91 14.84 -19.32
C ARG A 302 12.56 16.17 -18.65
N THR A 303 12.12 16.14 -17.40
CA THR A 303 11.73 17.34 -16.64
C THR A 303 12.78 17.67 -15.59
N LEU A 304 13.38 18.85 -15.69
CA LEU A 304 14.34 19.32 -14.71
C LEU A 304 13.61 20.03 -13.55
N ILE A 305 13.90 19.64 -12.31
CA ILE A 305 13.33 20.28 -11.13
C ILE A 305 14.36 21.27 -10.57
N PHE A 306 13.95 22.51 -10.35
CA PHE A 306 14.72 23.53 -9.64
C PHE A 306 14.14 23.75 -8.25
N LEU A 307 14.99 23.71 -7.22
CA LEU A 307 14.65 24.19 -5.89
C LEU A 307 15.11 25.65 -5.74
N ARG A 308 14.15 26.57 -5.75
CA ARG A 308 14.35 28.01 -5.49
C ARG A 308 14.16 28.28 -4.01
N TYR A 309 15.25 28.45 -3.28
CA TYR A 309 15.22 28.66 -1.83
C TYR A 309 14.86 30.11 -1.50
N LYS A 310 13.85 30.29 -0.66
CA LYS A 310 13.55 31.59 -0.03
C LYS A 310 14.74 32.06 0.79
N ARG A 311 14.92 33.37 0.90
CA ARG A 311 16.00 33.94 1.71
C ARG A 311 15.65 33.92 3.18
N THR A 312 16.63 33.65 4.04
CA THR A 312 16.46 33.86 5.49
C THR A 312 16.40 35.37 5.81
N LYS A 313 15.91 35.73 7.00
CA LYS A 313 15.92 37.14 7.46
C LYS A 313 17.32 37.76 7.44
N GLU A 314 18.35 36.97 7.73
CA GLU A 314 19.74 37.40 7.69
C GLU A 314 20.20 37.64 6.25
N GLN A 315 19.86 36.74 5.33
CA GLN A 315 20.16 36.90 3.90
C GLN A 315 19.45 38.12 3.30
N ILE A 316 18.20 38.39 3.69
CA ILE A 316 17.47 39.60 3.28
C ILE A 316 18.21 40.86 3.79
N LYS A 317 18.63 40.86 5.05
CA LYS A 317 19.38 41.98 5.66
C LYS A 317 20.74 42.19 4.98
N ASN A 318 21.40 41.11 4.59
CA ASN A 318 22.69 41.13 3.91
C ASN A 318 22.57 41.36 2.39
N HIS A 319 21.35 41.58 1.88
CA HIS A 319 21.07 41.71 0.46
C HIS A 319 21.63 40.53 -0.36
N GLU A 320 21.53 39.30 0.15
CA GLU A 320 21.92 38.12 -0.61
C GLU A 320 20.89 37.83 -1.74
N PRO A 321 21.34 37.27 -2.87
CA PRO A 321 20.45 36.84 -3.95
C PRO A 321 19.64 35.61 -3.54
N ILE A 322 18.60 35.30 -4.33
CA ILE A 322 17.89 34.02 -4.23
C ILE A 322 18.75 32.93 -4.86
N ILE A 323 18.81 31.74 -4.25
CA ILE A 323 19.55 30.60 -4.80
C ILE A 323 18.57 29.59 -5.40
N ALA A 324 18.82 29.18 -6.64
CA ALA A 324 18.12 28.10 -7.30
C ALA A 324 19.09 26.95 -7.62
N VAL A 325 18.72 25.73 -7.24
CA VAL A 325 19.56 24.53 -7.43
C VAL A 325 18.78 23.52 -8.27
N PRO A 326 19.30 23.07 -9.43
CA PRO A 326 18.71 21.97 -10.17
C PRO A 326 18.91 20.67 -9.38
N LEU A 327 17.88 19.82 -9.36
CA LEU A 327 18.00 18.46 -8.88
C LEU A 327 18.63 17.58 -9.97
N PRO A 328 19.30 16.46 -9.60
CA PRO A 328 19.85 15.54 -10.57
C PRO A 328 18.71 14.94 -11.38
N HIS A 329 19.02 14.50 -12.59
CA HIS A 329 18.05 13.89 -13.49
C HIS A 329 17.31 12.75 -12.81
N TYR A 330 15.98 12.84 -12.83
CA TYR A 330 15.09 11.83 -12.29
C TYR A 330 15.43 10.45 -12.86
N GLN A 331 15.69 9.48 -11.99
CA GLN A 331 15.90 8.10 -12.41
C GLN A 331 14.55 7.44 -12.67
N ARG A 332 14.39 6.86 -13.85
CA ARG A 332 13.17 6.16 -14.24
C ARG A 332 12.92 5.01 -13.27
N ARG A 333 11.72 4.96 -12.70
CA ARG A 333 11.27 3.78 -11.97
C ARG A 333 11.03 2.64 -12.95
N LYS A 334 11.06 1.42 -12.42
CA LYS A 334 10.69 0.24 -13.19
C LYS A 334 9.22 0.34 -13.57
N THR A 335 8.96 0.26 -14.88
CA THR A 335 7.61 0.09 -15.45
C THR A 335 7.33 -1.36 -15.83
N ARG A 336 8.32 -2.24 -15.63
CA ARG A 336 8.25 -3.67 -15.88
C ARG A 336 9.17 -4.40 -14.90
N LEU A 337 8.73 -5.56 -14.46
CA LEU A 337 9.47 -6.44 -13.57
C LEU A 337 9.73 -7.77 -14.26
N GLU A 338 10.99 -8.12 -14.51
CA GLU A 338 11.32 -9.31 -15.28
C GLU A 338 11.15 -10.60 -14.48
N GLU A 339 11.67 -10.62 -13.25
CA GLU A 339 11.74 -11.84 -12.46
C GLU A 339 11.52 -11.60 -10.96
N SER A 340 11.06 -12.66 -10.29
CA SER A 340 10.97 -12.78 -8.84
C SER A 340 11.19 -14.23 -8.40
N HIS A 341 11.45 -14.44 -7.12
CA HIS A 341 11.71 -15.76 -6.56
C HIS A 341 10.68 -16.09 -5.48
N LEU A 342 10.13 -17.30 -5.49
CA LEU A 342 9.19 -17.80 -4.50
C LEU A 342 9.75 -19.05 -3.84
N TYR A 343 9.75 -19.10 -2.51
CA TYR A 343 10.19 -20.25 -1.73
C TYR A 343 8.98 -20.93 -1.09
N LEU A 344 8.83 -22.24 -1.30
CA LEU A 344 7.74 -23.05 -0.78
C LEU A 344 8.25 -24.14 0.16
N SER A 345 7.61 -24.29 1.32
CA SER A 345 8.02 -25.26 2.33
C SER A 345 6.81 -25.97 2.92
N PRO A 346 6.88 -27.28 3.21
CA PRO A 346 5.75 -28.03 3.77
C PRO A 346 5.39 -27.57 5.18
N VAL A 347 6.35 -27.10 5.97
CA VAL A 347 6.11 -26.55 7.32
C VAL A 347 5.30 -25.26 7.29
N ALA A 348 5.14 -24.68 6.10
CA ALA A 348 4.38 -23.46 5.87
C ALA A 348 3.03 -23.74 5.18
N LYS A 349 2.53 -25.00 5.20
CA LYS A 349 1.17 -25.32 4.75
C LYS A 349 0.16 -24.63 5.68
N VAL A 350 -0.73 -23.83 5.10
CA VAL A 350 -1.76 -23.06 5.82
C VAL A 350 -3.11 -23.76 5.76
N GLY A 351 -3.40 -24.46 4.67
CA GLY A 351 -4.68 -25.15 4.54
C GLY A 351 -4.81 -26.05 3.32
N LYS A 352 -5.86 -26.85 3.33
CA LYS A 352 -6.31 -27.70 2.22
C LYS A 352 -7.76 -27.35 1.91
N GLY A 353 -8.00 -26.94 0.68
CA GLY A 353 -9.34 -26.80 0.12
C GLY A 353 -9.69 -28.01 -0.75
N ASN A 354 -10.96 -28.09 -1.14
CA ASN A 354 -11.46 -29.17 -2.02
C ASN A 354 -10.75 -29.23 -3.38
N HIS A 355 -10.19 -28.10 -3.82
CA HIS A 355 -9.62 -27.91 -5.16
C HIS A 355 -8.15 -27.46 -5.13
N SER A 356 -7.58 -27.30 -3.93
CA SER A 356 -6.29 -26.64 -3.78
C SER A 356 -5.55 -26.93 -2.48
N LEU A 357 -4.23 -26.82 -2.52
CA LEU A 357 -3.37 -26.69 -1.34
C LEU A 357 -2.91 -25.25 -1.18
N VAL A 358 -2.80 -24.78 0.06
CA VAL A 358 -2.44 -23.40 0.37
C VAL A 358 -1.19 -23.40 1.24
N TYR A 359 -0.17 -22.69 0.78
CA TYR A 359 1.09 -22.51 1.50
C TYR A 359 1.34 -21.04 1.75
N LYS A 360 1.94 -20.73 2.89
CA LYS A 360 2.61 -19.46 3.12
C LYS A 360 3.97 -19.52 2.41
N GLY A 361 4.16 -18.64 1.43
CA GLY A 361 5.41 -18.52 0.68
C GLY A 361 6.26 -17.36 1.17
N GLU A 362 7.58 -17.50 1.09
CA GLU A 362 8.47 -16.35 1.08
C GLU A 362 8.64 -15.89 -0.37
N TRP A 363 8.18 -14.69 -0.70
CA TRP A 363 8.29 -14.10 -2.03
C TRP A 363 9.33 -12.99 -2.03
N GLU A 364 10.37 -13.15 -2.83
CA GLU A 364 11.47 -12.24 -2.93
C GLU A 364 11.36 -11.37 -4.19
N LEU A 365 11.36 -10.05 -3.96
CA LEU A 365 11.16 -9.03 -4.99
C LEU A 365 12.32 -8.04 -5.01
N PRO A 366 12.61 -7.40 -6.16
CA PRO A 366 13.57 -6.30 -6.22
C PRO A 366 13.14 -5.14 -5.33
N ARG A 367 14.06 -4.63 -4.50
CA ARG A 367 13.76 -3.56 -3.54
C ARG A 367 13.43 -2.23 -4.18
N ASP A 368 13.95 -1.99 -5.38
CA ASP A 368 13.66 -0.77 -6.15
C ASP A 368 12.22 -0.72 -6.65
N LEU A 369 11.41 -1.77 -6.43
CA LEU A 369 9.96 -1.72 -6.57
C LEU A 369 9.30 -0.87 -5.48
N PHE A 370 9.86 -0.86 -4.26
CA PHE A 370 9.24 -0.25 -3.08
C PHE A 370 10.03 0.94 -2.54
N ILE A 371 11.36 0.89 -2.61
CA ILE A 371 12.24 1.92 -2.05
C ILE A 371 12.39 3.05 -3.08
N LYS A 372 11.91 4.24 -2.72
CA LYS A 372 12.09 5.44 -3.53
C LYS A 372 13.53 5.92 -3.40
N GLU A 373 14.10 6.37 -4.50
CA GLU A 373 15.40 7.03 -4.46
C GLU A 373 15.30 8.35 -3.68
N ARG A 374 16.31 8.63 -2.85
CA ARG A 374 16.35 9.81 -1.99
C ARG A 374 17.58 10.65 -2.29
N ILE A 375 17.46 11.95 -2.07
CA ILE A 375 18.59 12.86 -2.08
C ILE A 375 18.95 13.14 -0.63
N CYS A 376 20.17 12.76 -0.24
CA CYS A 376 20.67 13.06 1.10
C CYS A 376 20.76 14.57 1.31
N ARG A 377 19.97 15.08 2.28
CA ARG A 377 19.95 16.50 2.63
C ARG A 377 21.33 17.06 2.97
N LEU A 378 22.18 16.27 3.63
CA LEU A 378 23.52 16.70 4.02
C LEU A 378 24.46 16.76 2.81
N CYS A 379 24.45 15.74 1.94
CA CYS A 379 25.22 15.77 0.68
C CYS A 379 24.80 16.93 -0.21
N PHE A 380 23.48 17.16 -0.34
CA PHE A 380 22.93 18.27 -1.09
C PHE A 380 23.47 19.61 -0.56
N LYS A 381 23.35 19.84 0.75
CA LYS A 381 23.78 21.09 1.39
C LYS A 381 25.30 21.29 1.27
N GLU A 382 26.09 20.28 1.62
CA GLU A 382 27.55 20.35 1.53
C GLU A 382 28.03 20.59 0.10
N SER A 383 27.35 19.98 -0.89
CA SER A 383 27.68 20.18 -2.31
C SER A 383 27.31 21.58 -2.78
N ALA A 384 26.13 22.09 -2.40
CA ALA A 384 25.71 23.46 -2.68
C ALA A 384 26.66 24.50 -2.06
N ASP A 385 27.04 24.33 -0.79
CA ASP A 385 27.96 25.24 -0.09
C ASP A 385 29.35 25.24 -0.76
N LYS A 386 29.87 24.06 -1.13
CA LYS A 386 31.14 23.93 -1.87
C LYS A 386 31.08 24.58 -3.24
N GLU A 387 29.97 24.44 -3.96
CA GLU A 387 29.82 25.04 -5.28
C GLU A 387 29.74 26.57 -5.19
N ILE A 388 29.00 27.12 -4.23
CA ILE A 388 28.98 28.56 -3.97
C ILE A 388 30.39 29.06 -3.64
N GLN A 389 31.12 28.36 -2.77
CA GLN A 389 32.49 28.74 -2.42
C GLN A 389 33.42 28.70 -3.63
N ARG A 390 33.33 27.65 -4.45
CA ARG A 390 34.09 27.54 -5.71
C ARG A 390 33.80 28.72 -6.64
N LEU A 391 32.52 29.10 -6.80
CA LEU A 391 32.12 30.25 -7.63
C LEU A 391 32.67 31.57 -7.09
N LYS A 392 32.74 31.74 -5.77
CA LYS A 392 33.37 32.89 -5.10
C LYS A 392 34.88 32.90 -5.36
N ASP A 393 35.56 31.78 -5.14
CA ASP A 393 37.01 31.65 -5.32
C ASP A 393 37.45 31.93 -6.76
N THR A 394 36.64 31.55 -7.75
CA THR A 394 36.91 31.84 -9.17
C THR A 394 36.49 33.25 -9.60
N GLY A 395 35.94 34.07 -8.71
CA GLY A 395 35.36 35.39 -9.02
C GLY A 395 34.12 35.35 -9.94
N ARG A 396 33.60 34.14 -10.23
CA ARG A 396 32.41 33.95 -11.09
C ARG A 396 31.17 34.45 -10.37
N TRP A 397 31.07 34.23 -9.06
CA TRP A 397 29.96 34.71 -8.22
C TRP A 397 29.75 36.22 -8.35
N ASP A 398 30.82 37.01 -8.20
CA ASP A 398 30.72 38.47 -8.34
C ASP A 398 30.38 38.91 -9.75
N LYS A 399 30.84 38.16 -10.77
CA LYS A 399 30.45 38.40 -12.16
C LYS A 399 28.96 38.13 -12.36
N MET A 400 28.42 37.08 -11.76
CA MET A 400 26.98 36.78 -11.78
C MET A 400 26.17 37.91 -11.12
N LEU A 401 26.57 38.34 -9.91
CA LEU A 401 25.90 39.44 -9.19
C LEU A 401 25.93 40.76 -9.99
N ARG A 402 27.09 41.14 -10.52
CA ARG A 402 27.22 42.35 -11.34
C ARG A 402 26.37 42.30 -12.61
N ALA A 403 26.28 41.14 -13.26
CA ALA A 403 25.45 40.98 -14.44
C ALA A 403 23.96 41.22 -14.12
N CYS A 404 23.52 40.87 -12.91
CA CYS A 404 22.18 41.15 -12.40
C CYS A 404 22.03 42.55 -11.77
N SER A 405 23.05 43.43 -11.90
CA SER A 405 23.11 44.74 -11.25
C SER A 405 22.86 44.68 -9.73
N TRP A 406 23.44 43.67 -9.09
CA TRP A 406 23.32 43.44 -7.67
C TRP A 406 24.68 43.69 -6.99
N GLY A 407 24.69 44.61 -6.01
CA GLY A 407 25.89 45.01 -5.28
C GLY A 407 25.78 44.77 -3.77
N PRO A 408 26.77 45.23 -2.98
CA PRO A 408 26.81 45.02 -1.53
C PRO A 408 25.61 45.61 -0.77
N ASN A 409 24.95 46.62 -1.36
CA ASN A 409 23.78 47.30 -0.79
C ASN A 409 22.47 46.94 -1.55
N GLY A 410 22.46 45.84 -2.30
CA GLY A 410 21.32 45.41 -3.12
C GLY A 410 21.33 45.94 -4.56
N PHE A 411 20.14 46.12 -5.13
CA PHE A 411 19.94 46.50 -6.53
C PHE A 411 20.56 47.87 -6.86
N THR A 412 21.43 47.92 -7.86
CA THR A 412 22.19 49.13 -8.24
C THR A 412 21.55 49.94 -9.37
N GLY A 413 20.30 49.64 -9.76
CA GLY A 413 19.48 50.51 -10.62
C GLY A 413 19.47 50.21 -12.12
N ARG A 414 20.18 49.18 -12.61
CA ARG A 414 20.10 48.72 -14.02
C ARG A 414 19.37 47.38 -14.07
N VAL A 415 18.20 47.33 -14.72
CA VAL A 415 17.53 46.02 -14.93
C VAL A 415 18.38 45.21 -15.91
N PRO A 416 18.88 44.03 -15.52
CA PRO A 416 19.65 43.18 -16.42
C PRO A 416 18.78 42.71 -17.60
N THR A 417 19.34 42.68 -18.80
CA THR A 417 18.63 42.10 -19.94
C THR A 417 18.64 40.57 -19.85
N GLN A 418 17.67 39.88 -20.47
CA GLN A 418 17.67 38.42 -20.52
C GLN A 418 18.99 37.87 -21.11
N ALA A 419 19.59 38.57 -22.07
CA ALA A 419 20.88 38.23 -22.64
C ALA A 419 22.04 38.34 -21.63
N ASP A 420 22.01 39.33 -20.72
CA ASP A 420 22.98 39.46 -19.63
C ASP A 420 22.87 38.28 -18.63
N LEU A 421 21.63 37.81 -18.38
CA LEU A 421 21.36 36.64 -17.53
C LEU A 421 21.79 35.32 -18.21
N ASP A 422 21.51 35.17 -19.50
CA ASP A 422 21.83 33.97 -20.28
C ASP A 422 23.35 33.82 -20.52
N ALA A 423 24.08 34.94 -20.69
CA ALA A 423 25.54 34.94 -20.83
C ALA A 423 26.28 34.49 -19.55
N VAL A 424 25.59 34.51 -18.41
CA VAL A 424 26.11 34.12 -17.10
C VAL A 424 25.68 32.71 -16.70
N ASN A 425 24.43 32.38 -17.01
CA ASN A 425 23.82 31.07 -16.86
C ASN A 425 23.94 30.29 -18.18
N ASP A 426 25.17 30.03 -18.65
CA ASP A 426 25.41 29.31 -19.89
C ASP A 426 24.71 27.93 -19.89
N PRO A 427 23.64 27.74 -20.68
CA PRO A 427 22.88 26.49 -20.73
C PRO A 427 23.73 25.33 -21.26
N THR A 428 24.82 25.60 -21.98
CA THR A 428 25.69 24.55 -22.53
C THR A 428 26.53 23.86 -21.46
N ASN A 429 26.66 24.45 -20.26
CA ASN A 429 27.23 23.75 -19.10
C ASN A 429 26.23 22.83 -18.38
N LEU A 430 24.91 23.00 -18.61
CA LEU A 430 23.85 22.12 -18.09
C LEU A 430 23.58 20.92 -19.01
N ALA A 431 24.07 20.95 -20.25
CA ALA A 431 23.97 19.84 -21.21
C ALA A 431 25.06 18.77 -20.99
N ARG A 432 25.41 18.47 -19.73
CA ARG A 432 26.25 17.32 -19.43
C ARG A 432 25.44 16.07 -19.79
N ASP A 433 26.00 15.25 -20.69
CA ASP A 433 25.57 13.89 -21.01
C ASP A 433 24.46 13.69 -22.06
N GLY A 434 24.25 14.65 -22.98
CA GLY A 434 23.42 14.40 -24.17
C GLY A 434 21.94 14.11 -23.89
N GLN A 435 21.47 14.39 -22.67
CA GLN A 435 20.07 14.24 -22.27
C GLN A 435 19.26 15.48 -22.69
N ILE A 436 18.12 15.24 -23.32
CA ILE A 436 17.23 16.29 -23.82
C ILE A 436 16.33 16.78 -22.67
N ILE A 437 16.62 17.97 -22.15
CA ILE A 437 15.74 18.66 -21.19
C ILE A 437 14.71 19.44 -21.99
N GLU A 438 13.45 19.04 -21.89
CA GLU A 438 12.36 19.70 -22.62
C GLU A 438 11.56 20.67 -21.73
N ARG A 439 11.56 20.43 -20.41
CA ARG A 439 10.65 21.05 -19.44
C ARG A 439 11.33 21.33 -18.12
N ASN A 440 10.78 22.25 -17.35
CA ASN A 440 11.20 22.46 -15.96
C ASN A 440 10.04 22.74 -14.99
N ILE A 441 10.25 22.31 -13.75
CA ILE A 441 9.42 22.67 -12.59
C ILE A 441 10.29 23.50 -11.65
N THR A 442 9.84 24.69 -11.28
CA THR A 442 10.49 25.50 -10.23
C THR A 442 9.68 25.40 -8.95
N CYS A 443 10.28 24.79 -7.92
CA CYS A 443 9.70 24.70 -6.59
C CYS A 443 10.27 25.82 -5.71
N VAL A 444 9.44 26.76 -5.28
CA VAL A 444 9.82 27.81 -4.32
C VAL A 444 9.70 27.27 -2.91
N VAL A 445 10.83 27.04 -2.23
CA VAL A 445 10.91 26.24 -1.00
C VAL A 445 11.53 27.02 0.17
N PRO A 446 11.21 26.67 1.43
CA PRO A 446 11.85 27.29 2.59
C PRO A 446 13.37 26.98 2.64
N PRO A 447 14.18 27.80 3.36
CA PRO A 447 15.64 27.66 3.41
C PRO A 447 16.15 26.29 3.88
N ASP A 448 15.34 25.56 4.65
CA ASP A 448 15.68 24.29 5.27
C ASP A 448 15.00 23.08 4.60
N ALA A 449 14.35 23.29 3.44
CA ALA A 449 13.65 22.24 2.70
C ALA A 449 14.56 21.05 2.34
N ASN A 450 14.03 19.84 2.55
CA ASN A 450 14.66 18.60 2.11
C ASN A 450 14.20 18.27 0.67
N PRO A 451 15.12 18.13 -0.30
CA PRO A 451 14.76 17.78 -1.68
C PRO A 451 13.88 16.53 -1.80
N SER A 452 14.12 15.49 -0.99
CA SER A 452 13.34 14.25 -1.04
C SER A 452 11.87 14.48 -0.64
N GLN A 453 11.64 15.29 0.40
CA GLN A 453 10.29 15.65 0.84
C GLN A 453 9.55 16.48 -0.21
N ILE A 454 10.28 17.34 -0.95
CA ILE A 454 9.67 18.10 -2.05
C ILE A 454 9.22 17.15 -3.16
N LEU A 455 10.06 16.19 -3.56
CA LEU A 455 9.70 15.20 -4.57
C LEU A 455 8.48 14.36 -4.15
N GLU A 456 8.40 13.94 -2.89
CA GLU A 456 7.24 13.25 -2.33
C GLU A 456 5.97 14.09 -2.47
N VAL A 457 6.01 15.38 -2.10
CA VAL A 457 4.85 16.27 -2.22
C VAL A 457 4.44 16.52 -3.68
N LEU A 458 5.38 16.51 -4.64
CA LEU A 458 5.03 16.60 -6.06
C LEU A 458 4.21 15.40 -6.53
N GLU A 459 4.58 14.19 -6.08
CA GLU A 459 3.82 12.96 -6.37
C GLU A 459 2.44 13.00 -5.69
N GLU A 460 2.38 13.32 -4.38
CA GLU A 460 1.13 13.36 -3.61
C GLU A 460 0.11 14.37 -4.16
N ARG A 461 0.59 15.50 -4.70
CA ARG A 461 -0.27 16.54 -5.28
C ARG A 461 -0.63 16.30 -6.74
N ASN A 462 -0.27 15.14 -7.31
CA ASN A 462 -0.47 14.80 -8.71
C ASN A 462 0.07 15.89 -9.66
N VAL A 463 1.20 16.51 -9.30
CA VAL A 463 1.79 17.62 -10.08
C VAL A 463 2.16 17.13 -11.48
N TRP A 464 2.69 15.91 -11.58
CA TRP A 464 3.12 15.32 -12.85
C TRP A 464 1.97 15.19 -13.85
N ASP A 465 0.82 14.67 -13.41
CA ASP A 465 -0.38 14.58 -14.24
C ASP A 465 -0.91 15.96 -14.65
N GLN A 466 -0.90 16.92 -13.73
CA GLN A 466 -1.32 18.30 -14.03
C GLN A 466 -0.40 18.94 -15.07
N PHE A 467 0.91 18.73 -14.92
CA PHE A 467 1.90 19.28 -15.83
C PHE A 467 1.85 18.63 -17.21
N MET A 468 1.70 17.31 -17.26
CA MET A 468 1.55 16.57 -18.50
C MET A 468 0.29 17.00 -19.28
N LYS A 469 -0.81 17.31 -18.58
CA LYS A 469 -2.04 17.84 -19.20
C LYS A 469 -1.92 19.30 -19.65
N GLN A 470 -0.94 20.04 -19.12
CA GLN A 470 -0.73 21.45 -19.47
C GLN A 470 0.03 21.57 -20.79
N THR A 471 -0.70 21.74 -21.89
CA THR A 471 -0.11 21.72 -23.25
C THR A 471 0.57 23.03 -23.68
N LYS A 472 0.45 24.13 -22.91
CA LYS A 472 0.84 25.47 -23.36
C LYS A 472 2.19 25.98 -22.84
N SER A 473 2.74 25.39 -21.79
CA SER A 473 3.97 25.86 -21.14
C SER A 473 4.89 24.70 -20.83
N ASN A 474 6.19 24.87 -21.13
CA ASN A 474 7.24 23.94 -20.71
C ASN A 474 7.78 24.26 -19.30
N ILE A 475 7.13 25.19 -18.61
CA ILE A 475 7.52 25.70 -17.29
C ILE A 475 6.31 25.64 -16.36
N MET A 476 6.53 25.08 -15.17
CA MET A 476 5.57 25.09 -14.06
C MET A 476 6.26 25.64 -12.81
N GLU A 477 5.59 26.52 -12.07
CA GLU A 477 6.08 27.05 -10.79
C GLU A 477 5.15 26.62 -9.65
N ILE A 478 5.74 26.15 -8.55
CA ILE A 478 5.03 25.58 -7.40
C ILE A 478 5.56 26.23 -6.13
N HIS A 479 4.68 26.84 -5.34
CA HIS A 479 5.06 27.55 -4.13
C HIS A 479 4.79 26.70 -2.87
N PHE A 480 5.84 26.45 -2.10
CA PHE A 480 5.76 25.85 -0.77
C PHE A 480 5.81 26.98 0.27
N GLY A 481 4.63 27.56 0.54
CA GLY A 481 4.41 28.66 1.51
C GLY A 481 4.35 30.05 0.87
N ARG A 482 3.99 31.08 1.66
CA ARG A 482 3.85 32.47 1.19
C ARG A 482 5.17 33.02 0.65
N ASP A 483 5.09 33.73 -0.47
CA ASP A 483 6.24 34.42 -1.04
C ASP A 483 6.44 35.75 -0.29
N GLU A 484 7.52 35.84 0.48
CA GLU A 484 7.90 37.06 1.21
C GLU A 484 9.04 37.80 0.49
N ASP A 485 9.58 37.22 -0.58
CA ASP A 485 10.67 37.82 -1.33
C ASP A 485 10.13 38.88 -2.30
N ALA A 486 10.85 40.00 -2.40
CA ALA A 486 10.51 41.04 -3.36
C ALA A 486 10.68 40.52 -4.80
N PRO A 487 9.78 40.89 -5.73
CA PRO A 487 9.80 40.39 -7.12
C PRO A 487 11.10 40.72 -7.88
N ASP A 488 11.84 41.75 -7.43
CA ASP A 488 13.02 42.28 -8.12
C ASP A 488 14.35 41.65 -7.67
N VAL A 489 14.33 40.60 -6.85
CA VAL A 489 15.55 39.96 -6.34
C VAL A 489 16.09 38.96 -7.36
N PRO A 490 17.38 39.02 -7.75
CA PRO A 490 17.94 38.12 -8.74
C PRO A 490 18.01 36.69 -8.22
N VAL A 491 17.73 35.75 -9.11
CA VAL A 491 17.84 34.31 -8.88
C VAL A 491 19.17 33.81 -9.45
N MET A 492 20.05 33.35 -8.57
CA MET A 492 21.33 32.73 -8.91
C MET A 492 21.18 31.22 -9.02
N ARG A 493 21.42 30.69 -10.22
CA ARG A 493 21.45 29.24 -10.44
C ARG A 493 22.85 28.71 -10.18
N ILE A 494 22.96 27.72 -9.30
CA ILE A 494 24.20 26.99 -9.03
C ILE A 494 24.01 25.53 -9.41
N ASP A 495 25.09 24.83 -9.79
CA ASP A 495 25.04 23.43 -10.24
C ASP A 495 25.98 22.56 -9.38
N PRO A 496 25.55 22.21 -8.16
CA PRO A 496 26.39 21.44 -7.26
C PRO A 496 26.49 19.98 -7.72
N PRO A 497 27.66 19.33 -7.62
CA PRO A 497 27.81 17.92 -7.96
C PRO A 497 27.22 17.03 -6.86
N PHE A 498 26.01 16.54 -7.05
CA PHE A 498 25.39 15.53 -6.18
C PHE A 498 24.49 14.59 -7.00
N SER A 499 24.15 13.42 -6.43
CA SER A 499 23.36 12.38 -7.09
C SER A 499 22.28 11.84 -6.14
N TYR A 500 21.33 11.08 -6.70
CA TYR A 500 20.45 10.26 -5.88
C TYR A 500 21.25 9.21 -5.11
N GLU A 501 20.79 8.92 -3.90
CA GLU A 501 21.21 7.74 -3.16
C GLU A 501 20.55 6.52 -3.82
N SER A 502 21.37 5.71 -4.46
CA SER A 502 20.95 4.42 -4.98
C SER A 502 21.40 3.31 -4.02
N GLN A 503 20.88 2.10 -4.22
CA GLN A 503 21.38 0.91 -3.53
C GLN A 503 22.88 0.67 -3.79
N GLN A 504 23.41 1.16 -4.92
CA GLN A 504 24.81 0.98 -5.30
C GLN A 504 25.71 2.13 -4.82
N SER A 505 25.14 3.29 -4.49
CA SER A 505 25.87 4.52 -4.18
C SER A 505 25.28 5.21 -2.94
N GLN A 506 25.49 4.62 -1.77
CA GLN A 506 25.14 5.26 -0.49
C GLN A 506 26.20 6.30 -0.10
N CYS A 507 25.76 7.48 0.31
CA CYS A 507 26.68 8.52 0.76
C CYS A 507 27.26 8.22 2.16
N ASN A 508 28.34 8.90 2.53
CA ASN A 508 28.95 8.72 3.86
C ASN A 508 28.01 9.10 5.01
N HIS A 509 27.05 10.01 4.79
CA HIS A 509 26.05 10.34 5.81
C HIS A 509 25.02 9.21 6.00
N ALA A 510 24.78 8.40 4.97
CA ALA A 510 23.88 7.25 4.97
C ALA A 510 24.57 5.91 5.26
N ARG A 511 25.92 5.85 5.28
CA ARG A 511 26.77 4.67 5.61
C ARG A 511 26.60 4.11 7.04
N ARG A 512 25.43 4.25 7.62
CA ARG A 512 25.01 3.53 8.83
C ARG A 512 24.51 2.11 8.52
N THR A 513 24.72 1.55 7.34
CA THR A 513 24.23 0.21 6.94
C THR A 513 25.31 -0.86 7.08
N LEU A 514 24.91 -2.14 6.95
CA LEU A 514 25.79 -3.33 6.95
C LEU A 514 27.02 -3.12 6.06
N ASP A 515 28.16 -3.74 6.39
CA ASP A 515 29.32 -3.77 5.50
C ASP A 515 28.90 -4.34 4.14
N GLY A 516 28.88 -3.48 3.10
CA GLY A 516 28.41 -3.85 1.75
C GLY A 516 27.09 -3.22 1.30
N GLY A 517 26.44 -2.39 2.13
CA GLY A 517 25.14 -1.79 1.80
C GLY A 517 23.98 -2.76 2.04
N PRO A 518 22.71 -2.36 1.83
CA PRO A 518 21.56 -3.25 1.97
C PRO A 518 21.43 -4.20 0.76
N PRO A 519 20.73 -5.35 0.88
CA PRO A 519 20.50 -6.25 -0.26
C PRO A 519 19.75 -5.53 -1.39
N ARG A 520 19.80 -6.09 -2.61
CA ARG A 520 19.03 -5.56 -3.77
C ARG A 520 17.59 -6.05 -3.83
N THR A 521 17.23 -7.00 -2.98
CA THR A 521 15.93 -7.67 -2.93
C THR A 521 15.39 -7.68 -1.49
N ALA A 522 14.08 -7.76 -1.37
CA ALA A 522 13.37 -7.86 -0.10
C ALA A 522 12.46 -9.09 -0.13
N LYS A 523 12.38 -9.79 1.00
CA LYS A 523 11.53 -10.96 1.17
C LYS A 523 10.22 -10.59 1.87
N PHE A 524 9.14 -11.10 1.34
CA PHE A 524 7.79 -10.89 1.81
C PHE A 524 7.09 -12.21 2.10
N THR A 525 6.15 -12.18 3.03
CA THR A 525 5.20 -13.25 3.24
C THR A 525 4.01 -13.06 2.30
N VAL A 526 3.66 -14.10 1.56
CA VAL A 526 2.45 -14.18 0.72
C VAL A 526 1.78 -15.54 0.89
N VAL A 527 0.57 -15.71 0.34
CA VAL A 527 -0.06 -17.01 0.15
C VAL A 527 0.17 -17.49 -1.28
N ALA A 528 0.61 -18.75 -1.42
CA ALA A 528 0.66 -19.49 -2.66
C ALA A 528 -0.39 -20.60 -2.65
N LYS A 529 -1.42 -20.46 -3.49
CA LYS A 529 -2.47 -21.47 -3.69
C LYS A 529 -2.13 -22.29 -4.94
N LEU A 530 -2.08 -23.61 -4.76
CA LEU A 530 -1.80 -24.61 -5.78
C LEU A 530 -3.08 -25.39 -6.05
N SER A 531 -3.42 -25.68 -7.31
CA SER A 531 -4.56 -26.50 -7.73
C SER A 531 -4.20 -27.97 -7.90
N PHE A 532 -5.18 -28.84 -7.69
CA PHE A 532 -5.08 -30.23 -8.12
C PHE A 532 -5.09 -30.37 -9.65
N GLU A 533 -4.53 -31.47 -10.15
CA GLU A 533 -4.49 -31.78 -11.59
C GLU A 533 -5.90 -31.78 -12.19
N ASN A 534 -6.03 -31.18 -13.39
CA ASN A 534 -7.29 -31.03 -14.12
C ASN A 534 -8.38 -30.19 -13.43
N ASP A 535 -8.04 -29.43 -12.38
CA ASP A 535 -9.00 -28.56 -11.71
C ASP A 535 -9.02 -27.11 -12.28
N PRO A 536 -10.13 -26.65 -12.89
CA PRO A 536 -10.23 -25.31 -13.45
C PRO A 536 -10.61 -24.23 -12.42
N HIS A 537 -10.75 -24.56 -11.14
CA HIS A 537 -11.18 -23.61 -10.10
C HIS A 537 -10.17 -22.48 -9.90
N LEU A 538 -8.88 -22.81 -9.82
CA LEU A 538 -7.84 -21.80 -9.56
C LEU A 538 -7.67 -20.80 -10.72
N VAL A 539 -7.78 -21.26 -11.97
CA VAL A 539 -7.73 -20.35 -13.13
C VAL A 539 -8.97 -19.45 -13.21
N ARG A 540 -10.14 -19.93 -12.77
CA ARG A 540 -11.35 -19.10 -12.68
C ARG A 540 -11.19 -18.03 -11.59
N GLU A 541 -10.69 -18.42 -10.43
CA GLU A 541 -10.40 -17.50 -9.32
C GLU A 541 -9.42 -16.40 -9.76
N ALA A 542 -8.31 -16.78 -10.40
CA ALA A 542 -7.34 -15.82 -10.95
C ALA A 542 -7.96 -14.84 -11.95
N ARG A 543 -8.86 -15.32 -12.83
CA ARG A 543 -9.58 -14.45 -13.77
C ARG A 543 -10.49 -13.48 -13.03
N ASN A 544 -11.16 -13.93 -11.97
CA ASN A 544 -12.03 -13.08 -11.17
C ASN A 544 -11.24 -11.95 -10.50
N TYR A 545 -10.12 -12.25 -9.85
CA TYR A 545 -9.22 -11.23 -9.29
C TYR A 545 -8.77 -10.18 -10.33
N GLN A 546 -8.43 -10.62 -11.54
CA GLN A 546 -8.06 -9.69 -12.62
C GLN A 546 -9.21 -8.77 -13.07
N ASN A 547 -10.47 -9.21 -12.91
CA ASN A 547 -11.66 -8.47 -13.35
C ASN A 547 -12.38 -7.71 -12.22
N PHE A 548 -11.95 -7.87 -10.96
CA PHE A 548 -12.52 -7.14 -9.84
C PHE A 548 -12.22 -5.64 -9.95
N PRO A 549 -13.19 -4.77 -9.63
CA PRO A 549 -12.95 -3.33 -9.59
C PRO A 549 -11.95 -2.97 -8.49
N GLU A 550 -11.12 -1.96 -8.74
CA GLU A 550 -9.97 -1.65 -7.89
C GLU A 550 -10.34 -1.35 -6.42
N HIS A 551 -11.50 -0.72 -6.20
CA HIS A 551 -11.92 -0.34 -4.85
C HIS A 551 -12.15 -1.54 -3.90
N LEU A 552 -12.30 -2.77 -4.42
CA LEU A 552 -12.39 -3.96 -3.58
C LEU A 552 -11.06 -4.33 -2.92
N PHE A 553 -9.93 -3.87 -3.48
CA PHE A 553 -8.59 -4.13 -2.95
C PHE A 553 -8.09 -3.03 -2.02
N HIS A 554 -8.76 -1.88 -1.95
CA HIS A 554 -8.25 -0.72 -1.23
C HIS A 554 -8.90 -0.56 0.14
N HIS A 555 -8.10 -0.11 1.10
CA HIS A 555 -8.59 0.42 2.37
C HIS A 555 -9.00 1.86 2.17
N TYR A 556 -10.22 2.23 2.53
CA TYR A 556 -10.67 3.62 2.55
C TYR A 556 -10.89 4.06 3.98
N ASN A 557 -10.62 5.35 4.23
CA ASN A 557 -10.91 5.94 5.52
C ASN A 557 -12.42 5.98 5.77
N GLY A 558 -12.79 6.07 7.05
CA GLY A 558 -14.16 6.31 7.48
C GLY A 558 -15.06 5.07 7.49
N TYR A 559 -16.35 5.34 7.57
CA TYR A 559 -17.39 4.36 7.86
C TYR A 559 -18.52 4.49 6.85
N THR A 560 -19.26 3.39 6.68
CA THR A 560 -20.43 3.37 5.82
C THR A 560 -21.64 2.76 6.52
N ILE A 561 -22.82 3.15 6.05
CA ILE A 561 -24.12 2.65 6.51
C ILE A 561 -24.65 1.74 5.41
N ILE A 562 -24.89 0.48 5.78
CA ILE A 562 -25.50 -0.51 4.90
C ILE A 562 -26.87 -0.84 5.48
N SER A 563 -27.94 -0.61 4.71
CA SER A 563 -29.31 -0.66 5.24
C SER A 563 -29.74 -2.04 5.76
N GLN A 564 -29.01 -3.09 5.39
CA GLN A 564 -29.18 -4.46 5.88
C GLN A 564 -28.55 -4.71 7.26
N LEU A 565 -27.65 -3.85 7.72
CA LEU A 565 -26.84 -4.04 8.95
C LEU A 565 -27.26 -3.04 10.03
N LYS A 566 -27.06 -3.36 11.31
CA LYS A 566 -27.44 -2.49 12.43
C LYS A 566 -26.34 -1.49 12.78
N ALA A 567 -25.07 -1.90 12.73
CA ALA A 567 -23.95 -1.00 12.95
C ALA A 567 -23.40 -0.43 11.65
N VAL A 568 -22.71 0.69 11.83
CA VAL A 568 -21.83 1.24 10.81
C VAL A 568 -20.56 0.41 10.73
N VAL A 569 -20.04 0.26 9.53
CA VAL A 569 -18.91 -0.62 9.23
C VAL A 569 -17.79 0.17 8.56
N PRO A 570 -16.52 -0.12 8.85
CA PRO A 570 -15.39 0.54 8.21
C PRO A 570 -15.30 0.15 6.73
N VAL A 571 -14.75 1.04 5.91
CA VAL A 571 -14.64 0.84 4.45
C VAL A 571 -13.30 0.19 4.09
N HIS A 572 -12.99 -0.96 4.69
CA HIS A 572 -11.76 -1.72 4.43
C HIS A 572 -11.78 -2.46 3.08
N ALA A 573 -10.64 -2.99 2.65
CA ALA A 573 -10.56 -3.86 1.48
C ALA A 573 -11.44 -5.11 1.67
N VAL A 574 -12.17 -5.49 0.62
CA VAL A 574 -13.09 -6.63 0.62
C VAL A 574 -12.36 -7.91 0.29
N VAL A 575 -11.44 -7.86 -0.67
CA VAL A 575 -10.71 -9.02 -1.20
C VAL A 575 -9.20 -8.89 -0.93
N PRO A 576 -8.45 -10.00 -0.83
CA PRO A 576 -7.00 -10.00 -0.72
C PRO A 576 -6.32 -9.26 -1.88
N GLN A 577 -5.14 -8.69 -1.64
CA GLN A 577 -4.29 -8.26 -2.76
C GLN A 577 -3.95 -9.43 -3.69
N PHE A 578 -3.92 -9.14 -4.99
CA PHE A 578 -3.58 -10.10 -6.04
C PHE A 578 -2.15 -9.88 -6.55
N TYR A 579 -1.29 -10.89 -6.39
CA TYR A 579 0.13 -10.84 -6.76
C TYR A 579 0.48 -11.65 -8.01
N GLY A 580 -0.55 -12.16 -8.69
CA GLY A 580 -0.42 -12.80 -9.99
C GLY A 580 -0.89 -14.24 -9.99
N TYR A 581 -1.14 -14.73 -11.20
CA TYR A 581 -1.41 -16.12 -11.49
C TYR A 581 -0.36 -16.60 -12.46
N TYR A 582 0.37 -17.64 -12.08
CA TYR A 582 1.57 -18.08 -12.77
C TYR A 582 1.38 -19.51 -13.24
N THR A 583 1.67 -19.77 -14.51
CA THR A 583 1.59 -21.11 -15.10
C THR A 583 2.98 -21.69 -15.34
N PRO A 584 3.19 -23.00 -15.14
CA PRO A 584 4.49 -23.62 -15.39
C PRO A 584 4.94 -23.36 -16.83
N LYS A 585 6.22 -23.07 -17.03
CA LYS A 585 6.80 -22.97 -18.37
C LYS A 585 6.94 -24.38 -18.93
N THR A 586 6.20 -24.70 -20.00
CA THR A 586 6.33 -25.97 -20.70
C THR A 586 7.69 -26.03 -21.39
N GLU A 587 8.59 -26.91 -20.95
CA GLU A 587 9.83 -27.19 -21.66
C GLU A 587 9.55 -28.17 -22.81
N GLU A 588 9.88 -27.77 -24.04
CA GLU A 588 9.79 -28.64 -25.21
C GLU A 588 10.88 -29.72 -25.09
N GLY A 589 10.54 -30.89 -24.56
CA GLY A 589 11.44 -32.05 -24.50
C GLY A 589 11.54 -32.79 -23.16
N GLY A 590 10.51 -32.72 -22.29
CA GLY A 590 10.52 -33.34 -20.97
C GLY A 590 11.06 -34.78 -20.96
N ASN A 591 12.09 -35.02 -20.14
CA ASN A 591 12.62 -36.35 -19.85
C ASN A 591 11.50 -37.25 -19.31
N SER A 592 11.51 -38.53 -19.70
CA SER A 592 10.47 -39.54 -19.43
C SER A 592 10.29 -39.96 -17.95
N GLY A 593 10.68 -39.10 -16.99
CA GLY A 593 10.58 -39.34 -15.55
C GLY A 593 10.06 -38.15 -14.74
N GLU A 594 9.75 -37.01 -15.37
CA GLU A 594 9.08 -35.91 -14.67
C GLU A 594 7.55 -36.16 -14.59
N PRO A 595 6.87 -35.70 -13.51
CA PRO A 595 5.43 -35.78 -13.38
C PRO A 595 4.78 -35.05 -14.54
N SER A 596 3.66 -35.59 -15.00
CA SER A 596 2.86 -35.00 -16.08
C SER A 596 2.34 -33.60 -15.72
N TYR A 597 2.28 -33.27 -14.43
CA TYR A 597 1.62 -32.09 -13.93
C TYR A 597 2.44 -31.33 -12.88
N PHE A 598 2.52 -30.02 -13.10
CA PHE A 598 2.85 -29.03 -12.09
C PHE A 598 1.69 -28.07 -11.97
N SER A 599 1.28 -27.79 -10.74
CA SER A 599 0.20 -26.86 -10.47
C SER A 599 0.58 -25.45 -10.92
N PRO A 600 -0.33 -24.69 -11.57
CA PRO A 600 -0.24 -23.24 -11.57
C PRO A 600 -0.31 -22.68 -10.16
N ILE A 601 0.15 -21.44 -9.99
CA ILE A 601 0.25 -20.79 -8.68
C ILE A 601 -0.55 -19.50 -8.69
N LEU A 602 -1.47 -19.36 -7.75
CA LEU A 602 -2.13 -18.09 -7.46
C LEU A 602 -1.47 -17.46 -6.23
N LEU A 603 -0.85 -16.29 -6.41
CA LEU A 603 -0.21 -15.54 -5.33
C LEU A 603 -1.15 -14.45 -4.80
N LEU A 604 -1.39 -14.45 -3.49
CA LEU A 604 -2.31 -13.53 -2.81
C LEU A 604 -1.70 -12.97 -1.52
N GLU A 605 -2.29 -11.90 -1.00
CA GLU A 605 -2.09 -11.43 0.38
C GLU A 605 -2.36 -12.56 1.38
N HIS A 606 -1.55 -12.66 2.43
CA HIS A 606 -1.82 -13.55 3.56
C HIS A 606 -2.68 -12.83 4.59
N CYS A 607 -3.99 -13.13 4.61
CA CYS A 607 -4.99 -12.38 5.39
C CYS A 607 -5.30 -12.98 6.78
N GLY A 608 -4.41 -13.81 7.32
CA GLY A 608 -4.58 -14.45 8.62
C GLY A 608 -5.36 -15.75 8.54
N GLU A 609 -6.16 -16.03 9.57
CA GLU A 609 -6.81 -17.32 9.78
C GLU A 609 -8.31 -17.26 9.47
N PRO A 610 -8.95 -18.39 9.12
CA PRO A 610 -10.41 -18.47 9.04
C PRO A 610 -11.10 -17.96 10.31
N ILE A 611 -12.23 -17.26 10.15
CA ILE A 611 -13.03 -16.86 11.31
C ILE A 611 -13.71 -18.06 11.97
N GLU A 612 -13.94 -17.91 13.27
CA GLU A 612 -14.87 -18.73 14.05
C GLU A 612 -16.05 -17.82 14.45
N PRO A 613 -17.21 -17.92 13.77
CA PRO A 613 -18.33 -16.99 13.97
C PRO A 613 -18.75 -16.81 15.43
N GLU A 614 -18.63 -17.86 16.24
CA GLU A 614 -18.99 -17.90 17.66
C GLU A 614 -18.03 -17.08 18.55
N LYS A 615 -16.82 -16.81 18.07
CA LYS A 615 -15.81 -15.99 18.77
C LYS A 615 -15.87 -14.51 18.37
N LEU A 616 -16.64 -14.16 17.33
CA LEU A 616 -16.74 -12.79 16.84
C LEU A 616 -17.71 -11.95 17.68
N THR A 617 -17.40 -10.66 17.84
CA THR A 617 -18.41 -9.71 18.35
C THR A 617 -19.48 -9.45 17.30
N ILE A 618 -20.63 -8.92 17.70
CA ILE A 618 -21.69 -8.51 16.77
C ILE A 618 -21.15 -7.52 15.73
N GLU A 619 -20.28 -6.58 16.11
CA GLU A 619 -19.70 -5.64 15.14
C GLU A 619 -18.73 -6.30 14.16
N ASP A 620 -17.98 -7.30 14.62
CA ASP A 620 -17.06 -8.08 13.77
C ASP A 620 -17.87 -8.96 12.78
N GLN A 621 -18.99 -9.54 13.23
CA GLN A 621 -19.94 -10.27 12.38
C GLN A 621 -20.58 -9.38 11.31
N GLU A 622 -21.01 -8.17 11.69
CA GLU A 622 -21.57 -7.20 10.73
C GLU A 622 -20.51 -6.69 9.75
N GLU A 623 -19.26 -6.54 10.18
CA GLU A 623 -18.16 -6.22 9.27
C GLU A 623 -17.93 -7.36 8.27
N CYS A 624 -17.98 -8.62 8.69
CA CYS A 624 -17.90 -9.77 7.79
C CYS A 624 -19.08 -9.79 6.80
N ALA A 625 -20.32 -9.62 7.27
CA ALA A 625 -21.50 -9.53 6.42
C ALA A 625 -21.38 -8.38 5.41
N SER A 626 -20.82 -7.24 5.83
CA SER A 626 -20.60 -6.09 4.97
C SER A 626 -19.71 -6.42 3.77
N LEU A 627 -18.72 -7.31 3.91
CA LEU A 627 -17.84 -7.70 2.80
C LEU A 627 -18.64 -8.28 1.64
N VAL A 628 -19.62 -9.15 1.93
CA VAL A 628 -20.48 -9.75 0.91
C VAL A 628 -21.39 -8.69 0.28
N LEU A 629 -22.02 -7.85 1.09
CA LEU A 629 -22.93 -6.81 0.60
C LEU A 629 -22.21 -5.81 -0.30
N ARG A 630 -20.98 -5.43 0.06
CA ARG A 630 -20.12 -4.54 -0.74
C ARG A 630 -19.63 -5.24 -2.01
N PHE A 631 -19.30 -6.53 -1.96
CA PHE A 631 -18.96 -7.33 -3.14
C PHE A 631 -20.14 -7.42 -4.13
N GLN A 632 -21.35 -7.64 -3.62
CA GLN A 632 -22.59 -7.60 -4.39
C GLN A 632 -22.89 -6.21 -4.94
N ARG A 633 -22.65 -5.16 -4.18
CA ARG A 633 -22.82 -3.80 -4.68
C ARG A 633 -21.87 -3.48 -5.84
N ALA A 634 -20.69 -4.11 -5.87
CA ALA A 634 -19.76 -4.08 -6.99
C ALA A 634 -20.18 -4.96 -8.20
N GLY A 635 -21.33 -5.64 -8.12
CA GLY A 635 -21.93 -6.41 -9.23
C GLY A 635 -21.58 -7.90 -9.24
N TRP A 636 -21.08 -8.47 -8.13
CA TRP A 636 -20.59 -9.84 -8.05
C TRP A 636 -21.30 -10.68 -7.00
N LEU A 637 -21.47 -11.98 -7.26
CA LEU A 637 -21.86 -12.99 -6.29
C LEU A 637 -20.64 -13.83 -5.92
N HIS A 638 -20.58 -14.24 -4.66
CA HIS A 638 -19.52 -15.11 -4.17
C HIS A 638 -19.71 -16.57 -4.61
N GLU A 639 -20.93 -17.11 -4.51
CA GLU A 639 -21.38 -18.47 -4.91
C GLU A 639 -20.76 -19.62 -4.10
N SER A 640 -20.17 -19.30 -2.94
CA SER A 640 -19.57 -20.30 -2.04
C SER A 640 -19.38 -19.73 -0.63
N LEU A 641 -20.40 -19.08 -0.08
CA LEU A 641 -20.29 -18.49 1.26
C LEU A 641 -20.13 -19.61 2.30
N ALA A 642 -19.09 -19.50 3.12
CA ALA A 642 -18.86 -20.34 4.29
C ALA A 642 -17.95 -19.60 5.27
N PRO A 643 -18.01 -19.86 6.60
CA PRO A 643 -17.13 -19.22 7.57
C PRO A 643 -15.64 -19.32 7.22
N ARG A 644 -15.21 -20.49 6.70
CA ARG A 644 -13.82 -20.71 6.24
C ARG A 644 -13.34 -19.76 5.14
N ASN A 645 -14.26 -19.11 4.42
CA ASN A 645 -13.96 -18.19 3.33
C ASN A 645 -13.90 -16.73 3.80
N PHE A 646 -14.02 -16.48 5.10
CA PHE A 646 -13.73 -15.19 5.72
C PHE A 646 -12.46 -15.36 6.55
N LEU A 647 -11.43 -14.58 6.22
CA LEU A 647 -10.18 -14.57 6.97
C LEU A 647 -10.13 -13.35 7.88
N VAL A 648 -9.53 -13.51 9.07
CA VAL A 648 -9.26 -12.46 10.03
C VAL A 648 -7.75 -12.35 10.30
N GLN A 649 -7.24 -11.13 10.18
CA GLN A 649 -5.90 -10.75 10.58
C GLN A 649 -5.96 -9.80 11.78
N LEU A 650 -5.16 -10.05 12.81
CA LEU A 650 -5.01 -9.12 13.92
C LEU A 650 -4.08 -7.96 13.52
N GLY A 651 -4.57 -6.74 13.66
CA GLY A 651 -3.89 -5.49 13.35
C GLY A 651 -4.34 -4.96 12.01
N LYS A 652 -4.59 -3.64 11.93
CA LYS A 652 -4.98 -3.04 10.65
C LYS A 652 -3.80 -3.09 9.68
N PRO A 653 -4.05 -3.37 8.39
CA PRO A 653 -3.03 -3.26 7.35
C PRO A 653 -2.37 -1.88 7.27
N THR A 654 -3.07 -0.84 7.74
CA THR A 654 -2.62 0.56 7.79
C THR A 654 -1.75 0.90 9.00
N GLU A 655 -1.67 -0.01 9.98
CA GLU A 655 -0.93 0.22 11.23
C GLU A 655 0.47 -0.40 11.16
N PHE A 656 1.44 0.31 11.72
CA PHE A 656 2.80 -0.19 11.79
C PHE A 656 2.88 -1.36 12.80
N PRO A 657 3.44 -2.54 12.43
CA PRO A 657 3.41 -3.72 13.30
C PRO A 657 4.03 -3.51 14.70
N LEU A 658 5.01 -2.61 14.82
CA LEU A 658 5.67 -2.32 16.10
C LEU A 658 4.88 -1.37 17.03
N THR A 659 3.78 -0.77 16.55
CA THR A 659 2.99 0.19 17.34
C THR A 659 1.74 -0.41 18.00
N LEU A 660 1.49 -1.71 17.82
CA LEU A 660 0.26 -2.36 18.25
C LEU A 660 0.29 -2.74 19.74
N ALA A 661 -0.37 -1.94 20.58
CA ALA A 661 -0.67 -2.32 21.96
C ALA A 661 -1.93 -3.22 22.06
N LYS A 662 -2.90 -3.04 21.15
CA LYS A 662 -4.13 -3.84 21.01
C LYS A 662 -4.54 -3.89 19.54
N PRO A 663 -4.19 -4.95 18.80
CA PRO A 663 -4.52 -5.04 17.38
C PRO A 663 -6.03 -5.18 17.13
N GLU A 664 -6.61 -4.30 16.32
CA GLU A 664 -7.98 -4.46 15.82
C GLU A 664 -8.01 -5.49 14.68
N PRO A 665 -9.03 -6.36 14.58
CA PRO A 665 -9.11 -7.32 13.48
C PRO A 665 -9.40 -6.64 12.15
N SER A 666 -8.90 -7.22 11.06
CA SER A 666 -9.23 -6.86 9.69
C SER A 666 -9.67 -8.12 8.94
N PHE A 667 -10.78 -8.01 8.22
CA PHE A 667 -11.41 -9.15 7.56
C PHE A 667 -11.23 -9.12 6.03
N ARG A 668 -11.21 -10.30 5.40
CA ARG A 668 -11.19 -10.49 3.94
C ARG A 668 -12.08 -11.65 3.52
N LEU A 669 -12.72 -11.52 2.37
CA LEU A 669 -13.42 -12.61 1.69
C LEU A 669 -12.45 -13.32 0.74
N ILE A 670 -12.47 -14.65 0.68
CA ILE A 670 -11.58 -15.46 -0.17
C ILE A 670 -12.33 -16.58 -0.92
N ASP A 671 -11.63 -17.28 -1.82
CA ASP A 671 -12.13 -18.43 -2.60
C ASP A 671 -13.13 -18.05 -3.71
N PHE A 672 -12.69 -17.14 -4.58
CA PHE A 672 -13.52 -16.60 -5.66
C PHE A 672 -13.60 -17.50 -6.91
N GLY A 673 -13.26 -18.80 -6.83
CA GLY A 673 -13.26 -19.68 -8.01
C GLY A 673 -14.65 -19.97 -8.60
N ARG A 674 -15.71 -19.74 -7.82
CA ARG A 674 -17.12 -19.83 -8.26
C ARG A 674 -17.79 -18.48 -8.49
N SER A 675 -17.14 -17.40 -8.09
CA SER A 675 -17.74 -16.06 -8.17
C SER A 675 -18.04 -15.65 -9.60
N ARG A 676 -19.10 -14.88 -9.77
CA ARG A 676 -19.59 -14.42 -11.08
C ARG A 676 -20.34 -13.11 -10.93
N LYS A 677 -20.54 -12.40 -12.03
CA LYS A 677 -21.48 -11.27 -12.03
C LYS A 677 -22.92 -11.79 -11.98
N TYR A 678 -23.76 -11.21 -11.12
CA TYR A 678 -25.20 -11.54 -11.16
C TYR A 678 -25.89 -10.84 -12.33
N THR A 679 -27.02 -11.40 -12.73
CA THR A 679 -27.83 -10.87 -13.83
C THR A 679 -29.19 -10.35 -13.34
N THR A 680 -29.65 -10.83 -12.18
CA THR A 680 -30.96 -10.49 -11.63
C THR A 680 -30.85 -10.02 -10.19
N ALA A 681 -31.81 -9.20 -9.76
CA ALA A 681 -31.92 -8.77 -8.37
C ALA A 681 -32.28 -9.92 -7.41
N THR A 682 -32.91 -10.99 -7.93
CA THR A 682 -33.29 -12.17 -7.14
C THR A 682 -32.07 -12.94 -6.68
N GLU A 683 -31.13 -13.24 -7.58
CA GLU A 683 -29.87 -13.95 -7.23
C GLU A 683 -29.10 -13.18 -6.16
N LYS A 684 -29.00 -11.84 -6.32
CA LYS A 684 -28.39 -10.97 -5.32
C LYS A 684 -29.08 -11.12 -3.96
N ARG A 685 -30.41 -11.04 -3.93
CA ARG A 685 -31.19 -11.10 -2.69
C ARG A 685 -31.05 -12.45 -1.98
N GLU A 686 -30.96 -13.54 -2.74
CA GLU A 686 -30.77 -14.89 -2.18
C GLU A 686 -29.45 -15.02 -1.43
N GLU A 687 -28.34 -14.62 -2.05
CA GLU A 687 -27.02 -14.65 -1.39
C GLU A 687 -26.90 -13.60 -0.27
N GLU A 688 -27.55 -12.44 -0.40
CA GLU A 688 -27.68 -11.46 0.69
C GLU A 688 -28.33 -12.08 1.95
N MET A 689 -29.42 -12.82 1.79
CA MET A 689 -30.06 -13.52 2.92
C MET A 689 -29.18 -14.64 3.50
N GLU A 690 -28.43 -15.35 2.65
CA GLU A 690 -27.48 -16.37 3.10
C GLU A 690 -26.36 -15.77 3.95
N ALA A 691 -25.78 -14.65 3.50
CA ALA A 691 -24.74 -13.94 4.26
C ALA A 691 -25.24 -13.44 5.61
N LEU A 692 -26.44 -12.84 5.67
CA LEU A 692 -27.03 -12.37 6.92
C LEU A 692 -27.37 -13.52 7.87
N ARG A 693 -27.84 -14.65 7.34
CA ARG A 693 -28.16 -15.84 8.13
C ARG A 693 -26.90 -16.51 8.69
N MET A 694 -25.77 -16.47 7.99
CA MET A 694 -24.52 -17.05 8.48
C MET A 694 -24.06 -16.45 9.81
N PHE A 695 -24.38 -15.19 10.07
CA PHE A 695 -24.00 -14.46 11.28
C PHE A 695 -25.22 -14.28 12.21
N GLU A 696 -25.93 -15.38 12.43
CA GLU A 696 -27.33 -15.58 12.90
C GLU A 696 -27.78 -14.89 14.21
N GLU A 697 -27.00 -13.98 14.82
CA GLU A 697 -27.46 -13.12 15.93
C GLU A 697 -28.03 -11.76 15.48
N LEU A 698 -28.05 -11.48 14.18
CA LEU A 698 -28.79 -10.34 13.64
C LEU A 698 -30.30 -10.64 13.69
N GLU A 699 -30.93 -10.46 14.87
CA GLU A 699 -32.40 -10.38 14.96
C GLU A 699 -32.90 -9.49 13.81
N ILE A 700 -33.60 -10.07 12.84
CA ILE A 700 -34.24 -9.36 11.74
C ILE A 700 -35.40 -8.57 12.35
N GLN A 701 -35.10 -7.45 13.02
CA GLN A 701 -36.12 -6.47 13.33
C GLN A 701 -36.34 -5.63 12.08
N MET A 702 -37.46 -5.88 11.41
CA MET A 702 -38.04 -5.02 10.38
C MET A 702 -38.39 -3.59 10.89
N ASN A 703 -37.96 -3.18 12.09
CA ASN A 703 -38.40 -1.97 12.77
C ASN A 703 -37.36 -0.82 12.79
N VAL A 704 -36.13 -1.02 12.32
CA VAL A 704 -35.18 0.08 12.10
C VAL A 704 -35.10 0.34 10.60
N THR A 705 -35.76 1.42 10.13
CA THR A 705 -35.65 1.82 8.72
C THR A 705 -34.37 2.62 8.51
N LEU A 706 -33.33 1.97 7.97
CA LEU A 706 -32.15 2.64 7.45
C LEU A 706 -32.44 3.24 6.08
N TRP A 707 -31.91 4.44 5.81
CA TRP A 707 -32.24 5.26 4.64
C TRP A 707 -31.35 4.99 3.43
#